data_AF-A0ABD3ZLU3-F1
#
_entry.id   AF-A0ABD3ZLU3-F1
#
_cell.length_a   1.000
_cell.length_b   1.000
_cell.length_c   1.000
_cell.angle_alpha   90.00
_cell.angle_beta   90.00
_cell.angle_gamma   90.00
#
_symmetry.space_group_name_H-M   'P 1'
#
loop_
_entity.id
_entity.type
_entity.pdbx_description
1 polymer ?
#
loop_
_entity_poly.entity_id
_entity_poly.type
_entity_poly.pdbx_seq_one_letter_code
_entity_poly.pdbx_strand_id
1 'polypeptide(L)'
;MKWKPKVFSLLTSIIISNANAGIMREDVSVQDYRDFAENLGKYTPGAENVEVFKTDGTSAGILDFPIPDFGASDDSAVATLVAPSYIVSVAHNTGYGGVKFGNGAKYSVSYKIINRNVDPAPGKDFHIPRLNKVVTDIAPADMVIPDDARHDKVRYKYFARVGSGSQYQVSPTTHKPVYIAGAYKWKSGGTIVNPTFENWRLRWTDYGPPDTRAQPFSSAGQGGDSGSPLFVYDSLEKKWKLYGVTTSIATYGTYDTTTYVLDLQTAFINQIIAGNTDPDVTDVASNGDIHWTKDAITQGDSSWGWHGIADKALPSSATYAELDTTKDLRFNGDGGLIVLDSSVNHGAAKLQFSSDYRVISAEGANATWVGGGIEVDADKTVDWEVNGLAGDTLHKIGEGTLYVNATGVNGGGLRAGDGTVVLAQQPDQDGKRSAFSTVTLVSGRATVKLGGEDQISGENIQFGSRGGILDLNGYDMSFSTINHNDSGARIINGNADTPSTVTLDNTNAQAFIGHFGSSDTANSLNVNYAPVGDQQWTLGGGADINELTLNGGVFAMSGRATPHAGGTIFTDDWISEAYHANHIQVENGSQLHLYEHAALYGDVSIADHATMVMTGKSRFTGNLEIGDEASLIVDTSQTNLASTDGNTDSWLASNVSGTGNVDKYGSGTLHWIGDNTYTGLTTIYGGVLDLTGSLASNLQMMSGTELAGNLSVQSLTLEDGVTLRPYAAPDSNLLTESTFTPQSMTVQNNFTTGAGTQLYLRSHMDEAQPDSDRLLINGDVDSSAGTTFINIDLSGEGYLTDTNNSGIAGPTEGVSLVQVGGLSTKDSFQLADGYVANGPWQYSLYAFAPGKSSGDERLISGSGNQYWDYRLETRYLSEGDEPQPDD
;
A
#
# COMPACT_ATOMS: atom_id res chain seq x y z
N MET A 1 5.72 28.01 -21.15
CA MET A 1 4.28 27.79 -21.35
C MET A 1 3.77 27.18 -20.05
N LYS A 2 2.87 27.84 -19.30
CA LYS A 2 2.52 27.42 -17.92
C LYS A 2 1.68 26.14 -17.94
N TRP A 3 2.35 24.99 -17.89
CA TRP A 3 1.73 23.69 -17.71
C TRP A 3 1.21 23.60 -16.27
N LYS A 4 -0.10 23.40 -16.11
CA LYS A 4 -0.74 23.10 -14.84
C LYS A 4 -1.30 21.68 -14.98
N PRO A 5 -0.70 20.64 -14.37
CA PRO A 5 -1.31 19.33 -14.38
C PRO A 5 -2.54 19.38 -13.47
N LYS A 6 -3.72 19.46 -14.08
CA LYS A 6 -4.99 19.14 -13.41
C LYS A 6 -5.17 17.62 -13.42
N VAL A 7 -4.33 16.90 -12.68
CA VAL A 7 -4.44 15.45 -12.52
C VAL A 7 -4.87 15.18 -11.09
N PHE A 8 -6.15 15.40 -10.78
CA PHE A 8 -6.78 14.81 -9.58
C PHE A 8 -8.33 14.83 -9.63
N SER A 9 -8.93 14.93 -10.83
CA SER A 9 -10.40 15.04 -10.96
C SER A 9 -11.14 13.69 -11.05
N LEU A 10 -10.46 12.54 -10.88
CA LEU A 10 -11.12 11.23 -10.91
C LEU A 10 -11.31 10.55 -9.54
N LEU A 11 -10.84 11.18 -8.45
CA LEU A 11 -11.25 10.82 -7.09
C LEU A 11 -12.34 11.80 -6.66
N THR A 12 -13.59 11.47 -7.00
CA THR A 12 -14.76 12.29 -6.68
C THR A 12 -14.84 12.59 -5.19
N SER A 13 -14.70 13.88 -4.89
CA SER A 13 -15.04 14.53 -3.63
C SER A 13 -16.51 14.29 -3.27
N ILE A 14 -16.76 13.63 -2.14
CA ILE A 14 -18.04 13.68 -1.44
C ILE A 14 -17.83 14.43 -0.13
N ILE A 15 -18.74 15.37 0.11
CA ILE A 15 -18.81 16.25 1.26
C ILE A 15 -18.92 15.45 2.56
N ILE A 16 -18.11 15.87 3.54
CA ILE A 16 -17.98 15.30 4.89
C ILE A 16 -19.34 15.27 5.61
N SER A 17 -19.70 14.09 6.10
CA SER A 17 -20.60 13.96 7.25
C SER A 17 -20.00 12.92 8.21
N ASN A 18 -19.62 13.39 9.39
CA ASN A 18 -18.99 12.60 10.45
C ASN A 18 -19.96 11.55 11.01
N ALA A 19 -19.41 10.40 11.40
CA ALA A 19 -20.07 9.11 11.49
C ALA A 19 -19.55 8.36 12.74
N ASN A 20 -20.35 7.91 13.74
CA ASN A 20 -19.84 7.32 15.00
C ASN A 20 -20.76 6.40 15.87
N ALA A 21 -20.44 5.15 16.30
CA ALA A 21 -21.42 4.19 16.89
C ALA A 21 -21.39 3.90 18.38
N GLY A 22 -22.56 3.73 19.01
CA GLY A 22 -22.67 3.62 20.47
C GLY A 22 -22.48 4.96 21.18
N ILE A 23 -22.20 4.97 22.48
CA ILE A 23 -21.74 6.17 23.20
C ILE A 23 -20.21 6.17 23.22
N MET A 24 -19.59 7.08 22.47
CA MET A 24 -18.13 7.23 22.40
C MET A 24 -17.65 8.36 23.30
N ARG A 25 -16.40 8.22 23.76
CA ARG A 25 -15.79 9.19 24.66
C ARG A 25 -15.52 10.53 23.98
N GLU A 26 -15.48 11.58 24.79
CA GLU A 26 -15.36 12.97 24.35
C GLU A 26 -13.99 13.33 23.76
N ASP A 27 -12.96 12.58 24.15
CA ASP A 27 -11.55 12.92 23.93
C ASP A 27 -10.85 12.01 22.91
N VAL A 28 -11.54 11.04 22.28
CA VAL A 28 -10.99 10.23 21.17
C VAL A 28 -11.74 10.52 19.87
N SER A 29 -11.03 10.53 18.74
CA SER A 29 -11.63 10.84 17.45
C SER A 29 -12.69 9.80 17.06
N VAL A 30 -13.80 10.32 16.56
CA VAL A 30 -14.83 9.58 15.83
C VAL A 30 -14.23 8.64 14.78
N GLN A 31 -13.23 9.14 14.05
CA GLN A 31 -12.62 8.40 12.96
C GLN A 31 -11.90 7.14 13.46
N ASP A 32 -11.20 7.19 14.60
CA ASP A 32 -10.53 6.03 15.18
C ASP A 32 -11.51 4.91 15.55
N TYR A 33 -12.67 5.26 16.11
CA TYR A 33 -13.72 4.28 16.43
C TYR A 33 -14.25 3.58 15.18
N ARG A 34 -14.33 4.29 14.05
CA ARG A 34 -14.77 3.73 12.77
C ARG A 34 -13.69 2.91 12.09
N ASP A 35 -12.46 3.40 12.08
CA ASP A 35 -11.33 2.70 11.49
C ASP A 35 -11.07 1.38 12.23
N PHE A 36 -11.16 1.38 13.56
CA PHE A 36 -11.12 0.15 14.35
C PHE A 36 -12.25 -0.84 13.98
N ALA A 37 -13.46 -0.34 13.69
CA ALA A 37 -14.63 -1.17 13.33
C ALA A 37 -14.59 -1.76 11.91
N GLU A 38 -13.96 -1.02 11.00
CA GLU A 38 -13.90 -1.32 9.56
C GLU A 38 -12.54 -1.91 9.17
N ASN A 39 -11.62 -2.05 10.13
CA ASN A 39 -10.25 -2.56 9.97
C ASN A 39 -9.42 -1.73 8.99
N LEU A 40 -9.47 -0.41 9.16
CA LEU A 40 -8.85 0.60 8.33
C LEU A 40 -7.86 1.46 9.13
N GLY A 41 -7.19 2.41 8.49
CA GLY A 41 -6.12 3.20 9.10
C GLY A 41 -5.03 2.30 9.71
N LYS A 42 -4.58 2.65 10.91
CA LYS A 42 -3.63 1.84 11.69
C LYS A 42 -4.22 0.57 12.35
N TYR A 43 -5.53 0.30 12.18
CA TYR A 43 -6.23 -0.80 12.84
C TYR A 43 -6.41 -2.03 11.91
N THR A 44 -5.33 -2.39 11.22
CA THR A 44 -5.30 -3.59 10.38
C THR A 44 -5.36 -4.86 11.25
N PRO A 45 -6.08 -5.92 10.83
CA PRO A 45 -6.22 -7.13 11.64
C PRO A 45 -4.87 -7.75 11.98
N GLY A 46 -4.68 -8.13 13.24
CA GLY A 46 -3.43 -8.72 13.74
C GLY A 46 -2.36 -7.71 14.18
N ALA A 47 -2.50 -6.41 13.89
CA ALA A 47 -1.60 -5.40 14.44
C ALA A 47 -1.65 -5.42 15.98
N GLU A 48 -0.50 -5.26 16.65
CA GLU A 48 -0.40 -5.28 18.12
C GLU A 48 0.18 -3.96 18.64
N ASN A 49 -0.08 -3.64 19.91
CA ASN A 49 0.47 -2.47 20.60
C ASN A 49 0.14 -1.15 19.90
N VAL A 50 -1.08 -1.06 19.35
CA VAL A 50 -1.54 0.14 18.65
C VAL A 50 -1.91 1.21 19.67
N GLU A 51 -1.19 2.32 19.66
CA GLU A 51 -1.49 3.47 20.52
C GLU A 51 -2.66 4.28 19.95
N VAL A 52 -3.62 4.62 20.82
CA VAL A 52 -4.75 5.50 20.51
C VAL A 52 -4.48 6.85 21.15
N PHE A 53 -4.59 7.92 20.35
CA PHE A 53 -4.38 9.28 20.82
C PHE A 53 -5.71 9.95 21.11
N LYS A 54 -5.69 10.84 22.09
CA LYS A 54 -6.76 11.79 22.31
C LYS A 54 -6.71 12.91 21.28
N THR A 55 -7.78 13.67 21.19
CA THR A 55 -7.90 14.85 20.32
C THR A 55 -6.92 15.98 20.67
N ASP A 56 -6.32 15.96 21.87
CA ASP A 56 -5.25 16.87 22.28
C ASP A 56 -3.83 16.35 21.99
N GLY A 57 -3.71 15.17 21.37
CA GLY A 57 -2.44 14.51 21.05
C GLY A 57 -1.83 13.69 22.20
N THR A 58 -2.41 13.70 23.41
CA THR A 58 -1.95 12.84 24.50
C THR A 58 -2.47 11.42 24.37
N SER A 59 -1.82 10.44 25.00
CA SER A 59 -2.25 9.03 24.91
C SER A 59 -3.61 8.80 25.58
N ALA A 60 -4.52 8.13 24.86
CA ALA A 60 -5.76 7.56 25.41
C ALA A 60 -5.53 6.13 25.95
N GLY A 61 -4.40 5.52 25.59
CA GLY A 61 -3.98 4.17 25.98
C GLY A 61 -3.52 3.33 24.78
N ILE A 62 -2.86 2.21 25.08
CA ILE A 62 -2.37 1.25 24.09
C ILE A 62 -3.31 0.05 24.03
N LEU A 63 -3.65 -0.40 22.83
CA LEU A 63 -4.32 -1.68 22.60
C LEU A 63 -3.27 -2.80 22.66
N ASP A 64 -3.12 -3.41 23.82
CA ASP A 64 -2.11 -4.44 24.13
C ASP A 64 -2.54 -5.86 23.67
N PHE A 65 -3.25 -5.94 22.56
CA PHE A 65 -3.76 -7.18 21.97
C PHE A 65 -3.78 -7.06 20.43
N PRO A 66 -3.81 -8.18 19.69
CA PRO A 66 -3.94 -8.15 18.23
C PRO A 66 -5.28 -7.54 17.83
N ILE A 67 -5.32 -6.60 16.89
CA ILE A 67 -6.58 -6.03 16.40
C ILE A 67 -7.46 -7.15 15.80
N PRO A 68 -8.74 -7.28 16.20
CA PRO A 68 -9.64 -8.30 15.67
C PRO A 68 -9.94 -8.08 14.18
N ASP A 69 -10.13 -9.16 13.42
CA ASP A 69 -10.79 -9.10 12.11
C ASP A 69 -12.31 -9.09 12.32
N PHE A 70 -12.95 -7.94 12.09
CA PHE A 70 -14.39 -7.80 12.21
C PHE A 70 -15.15 -8.18 10.93
N GLY A 71 -14.46 -8.68 9.89
CA GLY A 71 -15.04 -8.97 8.58
C GLY A 71 -16.18 -10.01 8.60
N ALA A 72 -16.21 -10.91 9.58
CA ALA A 72 -17.28 -11.90 9.73
C ALA A 72 -18.59 -11.28 10.23
N SER A 73 -18.55 -10.06 10.77
CA SER A 73 -19.75 -9.25 11.02
C SER A 73 -20.27 -8.69 9.70
N ASP A 74 -21.57 -8.79 9.47
CA ASP A 74 -22.16 -8.21 8.25
C ASP A 74 -22.00 -6.68 8.21
N ASP A 75 -22.19 -6.08 7.03
CA ASP A 75 -22.04 -4.64 6.80
C ASP A 75 -22.93 -3.79 7.72
N SER A 76 -24.09 -4.31 8.14
CA SER A 76 -24.97 -3.65 9.11
C SER A 76 -24.67 -4.03 10.56
N ALA A 77 -23.71 -4.91 10.81
CA ALA A 77 -23.29 -5.37 12.14
C ALA A 77 -24.43 -5.82 13.06
N VAL A 78 -25.45 -6.45 12.48
CA VAL A 78 -26.57 -7.07 13.21
C VAL A 78 -26.49 -8.59 13.18
N ALA A 79 -25.59 -9.17 12.39
CA ALA A 79 -25.38 -10.60 12.29
C ALA A 79 -23.91 -10.95 12.06
N THR A 80 -23.52 -12.18 12.38
CA THR A 80 -22.14 -12.66 12.25
C THR A 80 -22.09 -14.04 11.63
N LEU A 81 -21.22 -14.24 10.64
CA LEU A 81 -20.99 -15.51 9.98
C LEU A 81 -20.29 -16.50 10.91
N VAL A 82 -20.86 -17.69 11.10
CA VAL A 82 -20.33 -18.74 11.99
C VAL A 82 -20.12 -20.08 11.28
N ALA A 83 -20.71 -20.26 10.10
CA ALA A 83 -20.40 -21.33 9.17
C ALA A 83 -20.68 -20.83 7.74
N PRO A 84 -20.19 -21.50 6.67
CA PRO A 84 -20.26 -20.97 5.31
C PRO A 84 -21.64 -20.48 4.84
N SER A 85 -22.72 -21.13 5.28
CA SER A 85 -24.11 -20.76 4.94
C SER A 85 -24.93 -20.30 6.15
N TYR A 86 -24.32 -20.00 7.29
CA TYR A 86 -25.03 -19.71 8.54
C TYR A 86 -24.47 -18.49 9.26
N ILE A 87 -25.38 -17.60 9.63
CA ILE A 87 -25.11 -16.45 10.49
C ILE A 87 -25.81 -16.62 11.83
N VAL A 88 -25.41 -15.86 12.84
CA VAL A 88 -26.09 -15.75 14.14
C VAL A 88 -26.47 -14.31 14.43
N SER A 89 -27.58 -14.14 15.14
CA SER A 89 -28.11 -12.85 15.61
C SER A 89 -29.21 -13.12 16.65
N VAL A 90 -29.90 -12.06 17.08
CA VAL A 90 -31.03 -12.14 18.00
C VAL A 90 -32.36 -12.35 17.26
N ALA A 91 -33.26 -13.12 17.87
CA ALA A 91 -34.53 -13.51 17.24
C ALA A 91 -35.46 -12.31 16.98
N HIS A 92 -35.43 -11.29 17.84
CA HIS A 92 -36.28 -10.11 17.67
C HIS A 92 -35.93 -9.24 16.46
N ASN A 93 -34.76 -9.42 15.86
CA ASN A 93 -34.37 -8.78 14.60
C ASN A 93 -35.08 -9.43 13.40
N THR A 94 -36.37 -9.15 13.25
CA THR A 94 -37.21 -9.76 12.20
C THR A 94 -37.18 -9.02 10.87
N GLY A 95 -36.61 -7.82 10.81
CA GLY A 95 -36.69 -6.93 9.64
C GLY A 95 -35.69 -7.19 8.51
N TYR A 96 -34.49 -7.69 8.79
CA TYR A 96 -33.45 -7.89 7.77
C TYR A 96 -33.68 -9.19 6.99
N GLY A 97 -33.70 -9.12 5.65
CA GLY A 97 -33.95 -10.28 4.76
C GLY A 97 -32.70 -10.92 4.16
N GLY A 98 -31.52 -10.41 4.52
CA GLY A 98 -30.23 -10.85 3.99
C GLY A 98 -29.09 -10.01 4.54
N VAL A 99 -27.88 -10.44 4.25
CA VAL A 99 -26.62 -9.84 4.72
C VAL A 99 -25.68 -9.55 3.56
N LYS A 100 -24.72 -8.66 3.80
CA LYS A 100 -23.59 -8.36 2.92
C LYS A 100 -22.32 -8.34 3.76
N PHE A 101 -21.19 -8.60 3.11
CA PHE A 101 -19.87 -8.58 3.72
C PHE A 101 -18.93 -7.74 2.86
N GLY A 102 -17.87 -7.21 3.48
CA GLY A 102 -16.86 -6.40 2.81
C GLY A 102 -17.03 -4.89 2.99
N ASN A 103 -17.85 -4.43 3.93
CA ASN A 103 -18.02 -3.02 4.31
C ASN A 103 -18.40 -2.12 3.11
N GLY A 104 -19.39 -2.54 2.31
CA GLY A 104 -19.81 -1.78 1.13
C GLY A 104 -18.88 -1.91 -0.08
N ALA A 105 -18.02 -2.93 -0.12
CA ALA A 105 -17.16 -3.23 -1.26
C ALA A 105 -17.94 -3.31 -2.59
N LYS A 106 -17.27 -2.87 -3.66
CA LYS A 106 -17.67 -3.14 -5.05
C LYS A 106 -17.78 -4.66 -5.27
N TYR A 107 -18.69 -5.03 -6.17
CA TYR A 107 -18.96 -6.44 -6.50
C TYR A 107 -19.39 -7.31 -5.30
N SER A 108 -19.82 -6.69 -4.19
CA SER A 108 -20.45 -7.38 -3.06
C SER A 108 -21.82 -7.93 -3.46
N VAL A 109 -22.13 -9.13 -2.97
CA VAL A 109 -23.42 -9.79 -3.19
C VAL A 109 -24.23 -9.80 -1.90
N SER A 110 -25.56 -9.83 -2.05
CA SER A 110 -26.47 -9.98 -0.91
C SER A 110 -26.87 -11.44 -0.74
N TYR A 111 -26.44 -12.04 0.37
CA TYR A 111 -26.83 -13.37 0.78
C TYR A 111 -28.21 -13.30 1.44
N LYS A 112 -29.18 -14.05 0.93
CA LYS A 112 -30.59 -14.01 1.37
C LYS A 112 -30.83 -15.03 2.46
N ILE A 113 -31.60 -14.63 3.47
CA ILE A 113 -32.06 -15.53 4.53
C ILE A 113 -33.20 -16.37 4.00
N ILE A 114 -33.03 -17.69 4.01
CA ILE A 114 -34.07 -18.64 3.59
C ILE A 114 -34.85 -19.21 4.79
N ASN A 115 -34.18 -19.34 5.94
CA ASN A 115 -34.80 -19.69 7.21
C ASN A 115 -34.06 -18.98 8.35
N ARG A 116 -34.78 -18.50 9.38
CA ARG A 116 -34.18 -17.85 10.55
C ARG A 116 -33.67 -18.83 11.59
N ASN A 117 -34.25 -20.02 11.70
CA ASN A 117 -33.97 -21.00 12.76
C ASN A 117 -33.95 -20.35 14.17
N VAL A 118 -35.10 -19.89 14.61
CA VAL A 118 -35.27 -19.28 15.95
C VAL A 118 -35.12 -20.36 17.01
N ASP A 119 -34.34 -20.09 18.05
CA ASP A 119 -34.18 -20.99 19.20
C ASP A 119 -35.54 -21.19 19.89
N PRO A 120 -36.06 -22.43 19.97
CA PRO A 120 -37.37 -22.68 20.54
C PRO A 120 -37.37 -22.62 22.09
N ALA A 121 -36.20 -22.56 22.74
CA ALA A 121 -36.11 -22.52 24.19
C ALA A 121 -36.77 -21.25 24.76
N PRO A 122 -37.68 -21.38 25.75
CA PRO A 122 -38.40 -20.23 26.29
C PRO A 122 -37.47 -19.12 26.78
N GLY A 123 -37.70 -17.90 26.30
CA GLY A 123 -36.96 -16.71 26.74
C GLY A 123 -35.57 -16.54 26.13
N LYS A 124 -35.16 -17.41 25.18
CA LYS A 124 -33.91 -17.21 24.43
C LYS A 124 -34.14 -16.40 23.17
N ASP A 125 -33.61 -15.19 23.16
CA ASP A 125 -33.66 -14.28 22.03
C ASP A 125 -32.50 -14.54 21.07
N PHE A 126 -32.56 -15.66 20.35
CA PHE A 126 -31.47 -16.13 19.49
C PHE A 126 -32.00 -16.79 18.23
N HIS A 127 -31.30 -16.60 17.11
CA HIS A 127 -31.57 -17.35 15.89
C HIS A 127 -30.28 -17.66 15.10
N ILE A 128 -30.33 -18.68 14.23
CA ILE A 128 -29.24 -19.05 13.32
C ILE A 128 -29.70 -19.05 11.86
N PRO A 129 -29.81 -17.88 11.21
CA PRO A 129 -30.32 -17.84 9.86
C PRO A 129 -29.45 -18.62 8.86
N ARG A 130 -30.11 -19.42 8.03
CA ARG A 130 -29.54 -20.11 6.88
C ARG A 130 -29.59 -19.20 5.65
N LEU A 131 -28.50 -19.19 4.90
CA LEU A 131 -28.33 -18.39 3.68
C LEU A 131 -28.58 -19.22 2.42
N ASN A 132 -28.92 -18.56 1.32
CA ASN A 132 -29.18 -19.19 0.03
C ASN A 132 -27.92 -19.64 -0.75
N LYS A 133 -26.75 -19.14 -0.35
CA LYS A 133 -25.44 -19.41 -0.95
C LYS A 133 -24.38 -19.41 0.15
N VAL A 134 -23.28 -20.14 -0.06
CA VAL A 134 -22.10 -20.09 0.81
C VAL A 134 -21.45 -18.71 0.70
N VAL A 135 -21.00 -18.14 1.81
CA VAL A 135 -20.28 -16.86 1.84
C VAL A 135 -18.84 -17.06 1.40
N THR A 136 -18.40 -16.21 0.47
CA THR A 136 -17.05 -16.27 -0.13
C THR A 136 -16.16 -15.11 0.33
N ASP A 137 -16.78 -13.96 0.64
CA ASP A 137 -16.13 -12.69 0.96
C ASP A 137 -15.27 -12.72 2.23
N ILE A 138 -15.56 -13.64 3.16
CA ILE A 138 -14.87 -13.76 4.44
C ILE A 138 -14.97 -15.19 4.98
N ALA A 139 -14.00 -15.61 5.77
CA ALA A 139 -14.09 -16.84 6.57
C ALA A 139 -15.11 -16.67 7.72
N PRO A 140 -15.83 -17.74 8.11
CA PRO A 140 -16.63 -17.71 9.32
C PRO A 140 -15.81 -17.40 10.57
N ALA A 141 -16.41 -16.71 11.54
CA ALA A 141 -15.76 -16.47 12.83
C ALA A 141 -15.65 -17.77 13.63
N ASP A 142 -14.48 -18.02 14.21
CA ASP A 142 -14.30 -19.06 15.22
C ASP A 142 -15.22 -18.78 16.42
N MET A 143 -15.78 -19.84 17.01
CA MET A 143 -16.70 -19.73 18.14
C MET A 143 -16.01 -20.17 19.43
N VAL A 144 -16.27 -19.48 20.54
CA VAL A 144 -15.87 -19.97 21.87
C VAL A 144 -17.05 -20.66 22.54
N ILE A 145 -16.78 -21.67 23.38
CA ILE A 145 -17.78 -22.18 24.32
C ILE A 145 -17.86 -21.16 25.47
N PRO A 146 -19.00 -20.47 25.69
CA PRO A 146 -19.06 -19.36 26.65
C PRO A 146 -18.68 -19.76 28.09
N ASP A 147 -18.90 -21.02 28.46
CA ASP A 147 -18.52 -21.54 29.77
C ASP A 147 -16.99 -21.62 29.97
N ASP A 148 -16.21 -21.87 28.91
CA ASP A 148 -14.74 -21.85 28.98
C ASP A 148 -14.25 -20.43 29.26
N ALA A 149 -14.79 -19.44 28.53
CA ALA A 149 -14.47 -18.03 28.72
C ALA A 149 -14.85 -17.50 30.10
N ARG A 150 -15.93 -18.04 30.69
CA ARG A 150 -16.38 -17.70 32.04
C ARG A 150 -15.41 -18.18 33.14
N HIS A 151 -14.82 -19.36 32.97
CA HIS A 151 -13.98 -19.99 33.98
C HIS A 151 -12.49 -19.65 33.84
N ASP A 152 -11.98 -19.47 32.63
CA ASP A 152 -10.57 -19.15 32.38
C ASP A 152 -10.34 -17.69 31.99
N LYS A 153 -10.32 -16.82 33.01
CA LYS A 153 -10.16 -15.37 32.83
C LYS A 153 -8.72 -14.93 32.51
N VAL A 154 -7.76 -15.85 32.61
CA VAL A 154 -6.37 -15.59 32.20
C VAL A 154 -6.25 -15.81 30.70
N ARG A 155 -6.81 -16.91 30.19
CA ARG A 155 -6.83 -17.21 28.76
C ARG A 155 -7.68 -16.22 27.98
N TYR A 156 -8.87 -15.90 28.49
CA TYR A 156 -9.88 -15.06 27.83
C TYR A 156 -9.99 -13.68 28.48
N LYS A 157 -8.97 -12.85 28.27
CA LYS A 157 -8.82 -11.55 28.95
C LYS A 157 -9.38 -10.37 28.14
N TYR A 158 -9.17 -10.37 26.82
CA TYR A 158 -9.46 -9.22 25.97
C TYR A 158 -10.79 -9.40 25.23
N PHE A 159 -11.61 -8.35 25.24
CA PHE A 159 -12.95 -8.34 24.66
C PHE A 159 -13.13 -7.12 23.78
N ALA A 160 -13.67 -7.35 22.58
CA ALA A 160 -13.92 -6.30 21.60
C ALA A 160 -15.27 -6.54 20.91
N ARG A 161 -15.93 -5.46 20.52
CA ARG A 161 -17.24 -5.48 19.86
C ARG A 161 -17.27 -4.60 18.63
N VAL A 162 -18.14 -4.93 17.70
CA VAL A 162 -18.47 -4.10 16.54
C VAL A 162 -19.99 -4.07 16.38
N GLY A 163 -20.54 -2.95 15.93
CA GLY A 163 -21.98 -2.70 15.93
C GLY A 163 -22.33 -1.38 15.25
N SER A 164 -23.60 -1.21 14.88
CA SER A 164 -24.09 -0.07 14.09
C SER A 164 -25.38 0.55 14.68
N GLY A 165 -25.55 0.52 16.00
CA GLY A 165 -26.71 1.08 16.71
C GLY A 165 -26.91 2.60 16.55
N SER A 166 -27.54 3.28 17.49
CA SER A 166 -27.66 4.75 17.41
C SER A 166 -26.41 5.43 17.96
N GLN A 167 -26.06 6.56 17.37
CA GLN A 167 -24.68 6.99 17.20
C GLN A 167 -24.44 8.30 17.98
N TYR A 168 -23.65 8.26 19.06
CA TYR A 168 -23.49 9.39 19.99
C TYR A 168 -22.05 9.60 20.46
N GLN A 169 -21.57 10.85 20.48
CA GLN A 169 -20.33 11.19 21.19
C GLN A 169 -20.63 12.11 22.35
N VAL A 170 -19.97 11.90 23.49
CA VAL A 170 -20.13 12.79 24.64
C VAL A 170 -19.46 14.13 24.36
N SER A 171 -20.15 15.22 24.68
CA SER A 171 -19.59 16.56 24.56
C SER A 171 -18.56 16.80 25.67
N PRO A 172 -17.32 17.26 25.36
CA PRO A 172 -16.32 17.58 26.38
C PRO A 172 -16.72 18.76 27.27
N THR A 173 -17.65 19.60 26.79
CA THR A 173 -18.15 20.75 27.55
C THR A 173 -19.33 20.39 28.44
N THR A 174 -20.35 19.73 27.87
CA THR A 174 -21.62 19.50 28.59
C THR A 174 -21.67 18.14 29.30
N HIS A 175 -20.74 17.24 28.99
CA HIS A 175 -20.70 15.85 29.48
C HIS A 175 -22.00 15.08 29.20
N LYS A 176 -22.72 15.48 28.14
CA LYS A 176 -23.95 14.85 27.67
C LYS A 176 -23.73 14.22 26.29
N PRO A 177 -24.43 13.11 25.98
CA PRO A 177 -24.39 12.52 24.64
C PRO A 177 -24.90 13.49 23.58
N VAL A 178 -24.15 13.66 22.49
CA VAL A 178 -24.52 14.39 21.28
C VAL A 178 -24.81 13.38 20.19
N TYR A 179 -26.01 13.47 19.61
CA TYR A 179 -26.42 12.60 18.50
C TYR A 179 -25.63 12.92 17.23
N ILE A 180 -25.12 11.89 16.57
CA ILE A 180 -24.33 11.97 15.33
C ILE A 180 -25.11 11.36 14.16
N ALA A 181 -25.68 10.16 14.33
CA ALA A 181 -26.40 9.47 13.27
C ALA A 181 -27.41 8.42 13.78
N GLY A 182 -28.28 7.97 12.88
CA GLY A 182 -29.22 6.89 13.17
C GLY A 182 -28.55 5.52 13.07
N ALA A 183 -29.29 4.49 13.49
CA ALA A 183 -28.85 3.10 13.33
C ALA A 183 -28.64 2.67 11.88
N TYR A 184 -27.76 1.67 11.72
CA TYR A 184 -27.44 0.95 10.49
C TYR A 184 -26.77 1.82 9.41
N LYS A 185 -26.12 2.92 9.80
CA LYS A 185 -25.46 3.83 8.86
C LYS A 185 -24.01 3.47 8.56
N TRP A 186 -23.26 3.07 9.58
CA TRP A 186 -21.87 2.62 9.50
C TRP A 186 -21.51 2.04 10.90
N LYS A 187 -20.35 1.39 11.01
CA LYS A 187 -19.96 0.62 12.21
C LYS A 187 -19.04 1.43 13.12
N SER A 188 -19.09 1.20 14.44
CA SER A 188 -17.99 1.53 15.35
C SER A 188 -17.46 0.29 16.03
N GLY A 189 -16.25 0.37 16.57
CA GLY A 189 -15.70 -0.65 17.43
C GLY A 189 -15.77 -0.24 18.91
N GLY A 190 -15.59 -1.21 19.79
CA GLY A 190 -15.55 -0.97 21.22
C GLY A 190 -14.67 -1.96 21.94
N THR A 191 -13.98 -1.50 22.98
CA THR A 191 -13.17 -2.32 23.89
C THR A 191 -13.84 -2.43 25.24
N ILE A 192 -13.80 -3.61 25.83
CA ILE A 192 -14.52 -3.93 27.07
C ILE A 192 -13.53 -4.29 28.17
N VAL A 193 -13.77 -3.73 29.35
CA VAL A 193 -12.98 -3.98 30.56
C VAL A 193 -13.84 -4.65 31.62
N ASN A 194 -13.28 -5.64 32.32
CA ASN A 194 -13.89 -6.30 33.47
C ASN A 194 -15.38 -6.69 33.29
N PRO A 195 -15.75 -7.44 32.24
CA PRO A 195 -17.14 -7.85 32.07
C PRO A 195 -17.60 -8.75 33.22
N THR A 196 -18.89 -8.69 33.52
CA THR A 196 -19.55 -9.57 34.50
C THR A 196 -20.19 -10.75 33.78
N PHE A 197 -19.77 -11.95 34.15
CA PHE A 197 -20.37 -13.19 33.68
C PHE A 197 -21.55 -13.60 34.55
N GLU A 198 -22.66 -13.94 33.90
CA GLU A 198 -23.82 -14.60 34.48
C GLU A 198 -23.97 -15.98 33.85
N ASN A 199 -24.89 -16.83 34.35
CA ASN A 199 -24.98 -18.24 33.93
C ASN A 199 -25.37 -18.45 32.45
N TRP A 200 -25.95 -17.44 31.80
CA TRP A 200 -26.47 -17.53 30.43
C TRP A 200 -26.14 -16.30 29.57
N ARG A 201 -25.39 -15.35 30.11
CA ARG A 201 -25.04 -14.10 29.42
C ARG A 201 -23.81 -13.45 30.03
N LEU A 202 -23.23 -12.54 29.27
CA LEU A 202 -22.22 -11.59 29.73
C LEU A 202 -22.83 -10.18 29.72
N ARG A 203 -22.43 -9.34 30.67
CA ARG A 203 -22.74 -7.91 30.62
C ARG A 203 -21.51 -7.07 30.94
N TRP A 204 -21.43 -5.88 30.35
CA TRP A 204 -20.45 -4.88 30.74
C TRP A 204 -21.13 -3.52 30.88
N THR A 205 -20.51 -2.66 31.67
CA THR A 205 -20.90 -1.25 31.81
C THR A 205 -19.81 -0.42 31.14
N ASP A 206 -20.20 0.57 30.35
CA ASP A 206 -19.22 1.48 29.76
C ASP A 206 -18.65 2.46 30.80
N TYR A 207 -17.46 2.99 30.53
CA TYR A 207 -16.77 3.94 31.41
C TYR A 207 -16.11 5.02 30.58
N GLY A 208 -16.35 6.29 30.94
CA GLY A 208 -15.68 7.44 30.33
C GLY A 208 -14.71 8.15 31.28
N PRO A 209 -13.89 9.07 30.77
CA PRO A 209 -12.99 9.89 31.57
C PRO A 209 -13.73 10.65 32.69
N PRO A 210 -13.11 10.87 33.86
CA PRO A 210 -11.75 10.48 34.26
C PRO A 210 -11.68 9.08 34.92
N ASP A 211 -12.67 8.20 34.74
CA ASP A 211 -12.63 6.86 35.35
C ASP A 211 -11.41 6.07 34.85
N THR A 212 -10.58 5.57 35.78
CA THR A 212 -9.38 4.79 35.45
C THR A 212 -9.65 3.49 34.71
N ARG A 213 -10.90 3.02 34.67
CA ARG A 213 -11.31 1.84 33.90
C ARG A 213 -11.57 2.17 32.43
N ALA A 214 -11.76 3.43 32.07
CA ALA A 214 -12.01 3.83 30.68
C ALA A 214 -10.91 3.30 29.76
N GLN A 215 -11.32 2.56 28.73
CA GLN A 215 -10.44 2.01 27.70
C GLN A 215 -10.35 2.99 26.52
N PRO A 216 -9.35 2.83 25.63
CA PRO A 216 -9.23 3.67 24.44
C PRO A 216 -10.53 3.76 23.62
N PHE A 217 -11.18 2.62 23.40
CA PHE A 217 -12.48 2.53 22.71
C PHE A 217 -13.62 2.15 23.65
N SER A 218 -13.64 2.69 24.87
CA SER A 218 -14.81 2.57 25.74
C SER A 218 -16.07 2.96 24.97
N SER A 219 -17.05 2.05 24.93
CA SER A 219 -18.38 2.28 24.39
C SER A 219 -19.40 1.29 24.96
N ALA A 220 -20.68 1.69 24.92
CA ALA A 220 -21.83 0.81 25.13
C ALA A 220 -22.66 0.67 23.86
N GLY A 221 -23.42 -0.42 23.79
CA GLY A 221 -24.46 -0.59 22.79
C GLY A 221 -25.58 0.45 22.95
N GLN A 222 -26.26 0.73 21.85
CA GLN A 222 -27.41 1.61 21.74
C GLN A 222 -28.56 0.92 20.99
N GLY A 223 -29.72 1.57 20.94
CA GLY A 223 -30.83 1.10 20.13
C GLY A 223 -30.38 0.89 18.67
N GLY A 224 -30.48 -0.36 18.20
CA GLY A 224 -29.98 -0.82 16.89
C GLY A 224 -28.74 -1.72 16.96
N ASP A 225 -28.03 -1.82 18.09
CA ASP A 225 -26.93 -2.78 18.27
C ASP A 225 -27.42 -4.20 18.59
N SER A 226 -28.72 -4.43 18.69
CA SER A 226 -29.29 -5.77 18.84
C SER A 226 -28.77 -6.71 17.73
N GLY A 227 -28.25 -7.88 18.12
CA GLY A 227 -27.64 -8.86 17.22
C GLY A 227 -26.15 -8.66 16.96
N SER A 228 -25.59 -7.50 17.31
CA SER A 228 -24.17 -7.21 17.11
C SER A 228 -23.25 -8.14 17.90
N PRO A 229 -22.08 -8.52 17.33
CA PRO A 229 -21.19 -9.49 17.97
C PRO A 229 -20.33 -8.91 19.09
N LEU A 230 -20.08 -9.77 20.08
CA LEU A 230 -18.99 -9.64 21.03
C LEU A 230 -17.93 -10.71 20.75
N PHE A 231 -16.68 -10.30 20.59
CA PHE A 231 -15.53 -11.18 20.43
C PHE A 231 -14.68 -11.22 21.70
N VAL A 232 -14.02 -12.35 21.91
CA VAL A 232 -13.04 -12.57 22.98
C VAL A 232 -11.75 -13.15 22.39
N TYR A 233 -10.61 -12.68 22.88
CA TYR A 233 -9.31 -13.19 22.44
C TYR A 233 -8.92 -14.42 23.26
N ASP A 234 -8.62 -15.50 22.56
CA ASP A 234 -8.03 -16.71 23.11
C ASP A 234 -6.51 -16.60 23.07
N SER A 235 -5.89 -16.30 24.21
CA SER A 235 -4.43 -16.12 24.28
C SER A 235 -3.61 -17.41 24.11
N LEU A 236 -4.24 -18.59 24.21
CA LEU A 236 -3.57 -19.87 23.98
C LEU A 236 -3.51 -20.20 22.48
N GLU A 237 -4.65 -20.08 21.80
CA GLU A 237 -4.75 -20.35 20.35
C GLU A 237 -4.36 -19.14 19.50
N LYS A 238 -4.21 -17.97 20.13
CA LYS A 238 -3.86 -16.68 19.52
C LYS A 238 -4.87 -16.21 18.48
N LYS A 239 -6.16 -16.37 18.77
CA LYS A 239 -7.26 -16.06 17.84
C LYS A 239 -8.41 -15.34 18.53
N TRP A 240 -9.09 -14.49 17.80
CA TRP A 240 -10.37 -13.92 18.23
C TRP A 240 -11.50 -14.91 17.96
N LYS A 241 -12.36 -15.10 18.95
CA LYS A 241 -13.52 -15.99 18.90
C LYS A 241 -14.80 -15.23 19.23
N LEU A 242 -15.90 -15.53 18.53
CA LEU A 242 -17.22 -15.01 18.81
C LEU A 242 -17.72 -15.58 20.15
N TYR A 243 -17.99 -14.69 21.11
CA TYR A 243 -18.52 -15.04 22.43
C TYR A 243 -20.05 -15.10 22.44
N GLY A 244 -20.72 -14.15 21.77
CA GLY A 244 -22.17 -14.01 21.85
C GLY A 244 -22.70 -12.82 21.08
N VAL A 245 -24.01 -12.59 21.19
CA VAL A 245 -24.74 -11.54 20.47
C VAL A 245 -25.44 -10.58 21.43
N THR A 246 -25.40 -9.28 21.14
CA THR A 246 -26.02 -8.22 21.95
C THR A 246 -27.55 -8.34 21.91
N THR A 247 -28.22 -8.30 23.07
CA THR A 247 -29.69 -8.46 23.18
C THR A 247 -30.41 -7.20 23.62
N SER A 248 -29.86 -6.52 24.63
CA SER A 248 -30.52 -5.40 25.29
C SER A 248 -29.51 -4.51 25.99
N ILE A 249 -29.98 -3.32 26.38
CA ILE A 249 -29.20 -2.33 27.10
C ILE A 249 -30.00 -1.80 28.29
N ALA A 250 -29.31 -1.27 29.30
CA ALA A 250 -29.90 -0.50 30.38
C ALA A 250 -29.04 0.75 30.64
N THR A 251 -29.62 1.93 30.47
CA THR A 251 -28.92 3.21 30.59
C THR A 251 -29.28 3.90 31.90
N TYR A 252 -28.27 4.21 32.71
CA TYR A 252 -28.40 4.88 34.00
C TYR A 252 -27.72 6.26 34.04
N GLY A 253 -26.93 6.61 33.01
CA GLY A 253 -26.22 7.88 32.89
C GLY A 253 -25.58 8.07 31.52
N THR A 254 -24.66 9.04 31.38
CA THR A 254 -23.93 9.29 30.13
C THR A 254 -23.06 8.09 29.73
N TYR A 255 -22.22 7.60 30.65
CA TYR A 255 -21.37 6.41 30.47
C TYR A 255 -21.88 5.19 31.28
N ASP A 256 -22.84 5.36 32.18
CA ASP A 256 -23.38 4.26 32.97
C ASP A 256 -24.43 3.44 32.17
N THR A 257 -24.06 3.01 30.97
CA THR A 257 -24.86 2.13 30.12
C THR A 257 -24.34 0.72 30.21
N THR A 258 -25.20 -0.19 30.67
CA THR A 258 -24.93 -1.62 30.72
C THR A 258 -25.46 -2.30 29.47
N THR A 259 -24.60 -3.03 28.75
CA THR A 259 -24.97 -3.84 27.59
C THR A 259 -25.02 -5.31 27.96
N TYR A 260 -26.01 -6.04 27.46
CA TYR A 260 -26.22 -7.46 27.73
C TYR A 260 -26.01 -8.30 26.46
N VAL A 261 -25.12 -9.28 26.55
CA VAL A 261 -24.76 -10.20 25.46
C VAL A 261 -25.17 -11.60 25.83
N LEU A 262 -26.07 -12.18 25.04
CA LEU A 262 -26.46 -13.57 25.21
C LEU A 262 -25.30 -14.48 24.81
N ASP A 263 -25.02 -15.48 25.65
CA ASP A 263 -24.04 -16.52 25.35
C ASP A 263 -24.36 -17.19 24.01
N LEU A 264 -23.34 -17.51 23.23
CA LEU A 264 -23.52 -18.24 21.99
C LEU A 264 -24.13 -19.63 22.22
N GLN A 265 -25.20 -19.96 21.51
CA GLN A 265 -25.92 -21.23 21.66
C GLN A 265 -25.27 -22.35 20.82
N THR A 266 -24.00 -22.68 21.08
CA THR A 266 -23.17 -23.58 20.24
C THR A 266 -23.81 -24.96 19.98
N ALA A 267 -24.45 -25.55 20.99
CA ALA A 267 -25.15 -26.83 20.82
C ALA A 267 -26.33 -26.73 19.84
N PHE A 268 -27.11 -25.65 19.91
CA PHE A 268 -28.22 -25.40 18.99
C PHE A 268 -27.72 -25.09 17.58
N ILE A 269 -26.65 -24.31 17.45
CA ILE A 269 -25.98 -24.04 16.18
C ILE A 269 -25.59 -25.35 15.49
N ASN A 270 -24.86 -26.21 16.19
CA ASN A 270 -24.40 -27.50 15.66
C ASN A 270 -25.57 -28.42 15.31
N GLN A 271 -26.65 -28.42 16.11
CA GLN A 271 -27.85 -29.20 15.83
C GLN A 271 -28.51 -28.76 14.51
N ILE A 272 -28.64 -27.46 14.25
CA ILE A 272 -29.27 -26.93 13.03
C ILE A 272 -28.41 -27.24 11.81
N ILE A 273 -27.09 -27.07 11.89
CA ILE A 273 -26.17 -27.38 10.79
C ILE A 273 -26.24 -28.89 10.47
N ALA A 274 -26.11 -29.75 11.48
CA ALA A 274 -26.19 -31.19 11.30
C ALA A 274 -27.54 -31.66 10.73
N GLY A 275 -28.66 -31.03 11.14
CA GLY A 275 -29.99 -31.34 10.61
C GLY A 275 -30.16 -31.01 9.11
N ASN A 276 -29.34 -30.10 8.60
CA ASN A 276 -29.32 -29.67 7.20
C ASN A 276 -28.19 -30.31 6.38
N THR A 277 -27.59 -31.40 6.88
CA THR A 277 -26.52 -32.14 6.21
C THR A 277 -27.00 -33.58 5.96
N ASP A 278 -26.84 -34.06 4.72
CA ASP A 278 -27.04 -35.47 4.41
C ASP A 278 -25.82 -36.32 4.84
N PRO A 279 -25.99 -37.64 5.05
CA PRO A 279 -24.85 -38.50 5.35
C PRO A 279 -23.77 -38.44 4.25
N ASP A 280 -22.50 -38.50 4.65
CA ASP A 280 -21.37 -38.56 3.71
C ASP A 280 -21.55 -39.69 2.69
N VAL A 281 -21.35 -39.36 1.41
CA VAL A 281 -21.14 -40.37 0.36
C VAL A 281 -19.71 -40.85 0.48
N THR A 282 -19.54 -42.06 1.01
CA THR A 282 -18.23 -42.69 1.20
C THR A 282 -17.92 -43.60 0.02
N ASP A 283 -17.09 -43.10 -0.88
CA ASP A 283 -16.57 -43.79 -2.05
C ASP A 283 -15.66 -44.95 -1.67
N VAL A 284 -15.87 -46.08 -2.35
CA VAL A 284 -15.04 -47.28 -2.24
C VAL A 284 -14.64 -47.70 -3.65
N ALA A 285 -13.36 -47.59 -3.99
CA ALA A 285 -12.87 -47.75 -5.36
C ALA A 285 -13.26 -49.10 -6.01
N SER A 286 -13.40 -50.17 -5.22
CA SER A 286 -13.80 -51.49 -5.72
C SER A 286 -15.26 -51.57 -6.19
N ASN A 287 -16.10 -50.58 -5.86
CA ASN A 287 -17.53 -50.57 -6.18
C ASN A 287 -17.84 -49.86 -7.51
N GLY A 288 -16.82 -49.39 -8.23
CA GLY A 288 -16.97 -48.71 -9.52
C GLY A 288 -17.29 -47.22 -9.37
N ASP A 289 -17.88 -46.62 -10.40
CA ASP A 289 -18.15 -45.18 -10.44
C ASP A 289 -19.41 -44.81 -9.63
N ILE A 290 -19.42 -43.59 -9.08
CA ILE A 290 -20.59 -43.04 -8.41
C ILE A 290 -21.53 -42.46 -9.46
N HIS A 291 -22.82 -42.82 -9.39
CA HIS A 291 -23.87 -42.33 -10.26
C HIS A 291 -24.84 -41.43 -9.47
N TRP A 292 -24.95 -40.16 -9.87
CA TRP A 292 -25.85 -39.18 -9.30
C TRP A 292 -27.07 -38.99 -10.19
N THR A 293 -28.18 -39.61 -9.79
CA THR A 293 -29.48 -39.52 -10.45
C THR A 293 -30.39 -38.53 -9.75
N LYS A 294 -31.51 -38.18 -10.37
CA LYS A 294 -32.57 -37.37 -9.76
C LYS A 294 -33.12 -37.94 -8.43
N ASP A 295 -33.06 -39.27 -8.24
CA ASP A 295 -33.72 -39.96 -7.12
C ASP A 295 -32.75 -40.37 -6.01
N ALA A 296 -31.50 -40.71 -6.37
CA ALA A 296 -30.47 -41.17 -5.43
C ALA A 296 -29.05 -41.02 -6.00
N ILE A 297 -28.06 -41.08 -5.11
CA ILE A 297 -26.65 -41.29 -5.44
C ILE A 297 -26.36 -42.78 -5.20
N THR A 298 -25.69 -43.44 -6.15
CA THR A 298 -25.46 -44.90 -6.10
C THR A 298 -24.05 -45.28 -6.48
N GLN A 299 -23.55 -46.37 -5.92
CA GLN A 299 -22.26 -46.98 -6.27
C GLN A 299 -22.27 -48.47 -5.92
N GLY A 300 -22.22 -49.34 -6.91
CA GLY A 300 -22.43 -50.78 -6.69
C GLY A 300 -23.76 -51.06 -5.97
N ASP A 301 -23.70 -51.73 -4.81
CA ASP A 301 -24.87 -52.01 -3.96
C ASP A 301 -25.21 -50.88 -2.97
N SER A 302 -24.37 -49.84 -2.87
CA SER A 302 -24.58 -48.70 -1.99
C SER A 302 -25.51 -47.67 -2.62
N SER A 303 -26.37 -47.08 -1.80
CA SER A 303 -27.25 -45.97 -2.20
C SER A 303 -27.39 -44.96 -1.07
N TRP A 304 -27.26 -43.68 -1.43
CA TRP A 304 -27.41 -42.54 -0.55
C TRP A 304 -28.52 -41.63 -1.07
N GLY A 305 -29.35 -41.15 -0.14
CA GLY A 305 -30.30 -40.08 -0.45
C GLY A 305 -29.59 -38.74 -0.52
N TRP A 306 -30.13 -37.83 -1.33
CA TRP A 306 -29.70 -36.44 -1.39
C TRP A 306 -30.93 -35.54 -1.50
N HIS A 307 -30.84 -34.29 -1.06
CA HIS A 307 -31.97 -33.35 -1.07
C HIS A 307 -31.65 -32.09 -1.87
N GLY A 308 -32.07 -32.07 -3.13
CA GLY A 308 -32.05 -30.91 -4.03
C GLY A 308 -33.43 -30.47 -4.50
N ILE A 309 -33.47 -29.70 -5.59
CA ILE A 309 -34.68 -29.19 -6.25
C ILE A 309 -34.84 -29.88 -7.60
N ALA A 310 -35.83 -30.77 -7.74
CA ALA A 310 -36.00 -31.57 -8.96
C ALA A 310 -36.68 -30.82 -10.12
N ASP A 311 -37.65 -29.96 -9.84
CA ASP A 311 -38.57 -29.42 -10.87
C ASP A 311 -38.21 -27.99 -11.33
N LYS A 312 -37.03 -27.47 -10.97
CA LYS A 312 -36.59 -26.12 -11.31
C LYS A 312 -35.13 -26.14 -11.73
N ALA A 313 -34.82 -25.45 -12.83
CA ALA A 313 -33.46 -25.40 -13.34
C ALA A 313 -32.51 -24.56 -12.45
N LEU A 314 -32.98 -23.43 -11.93
CA LEU A 314 -32.16 -22.49 -11.14
C LEU A 314 -32.61 -22.43 -9.66
N PRO A 315 -31.67 -22.32 -8.69
CA PRO A 315 -32.00 -22.11 -7.29
C PRO A 315 -32.84 -20.85 -7.06
N SER A 316 -32.59 -19.79 -7.84
CA SER A 316 -33.31 -18.51 -7.75
C SER A 316 -34.80 -18.59 -8.13
N SER A 317 -35.23 -19.69 -8.77
CA SER A 317 -36.64 -19.95 -9.08
C SER A 317 -37.38 -20.68 -7.94
N ALA A 318 -36.65 -21.18 -6.94
CA ALA A 318 -37.22 -21.82 -5.76
C ALA A 318 -37.67 -20.79 -4.71
N THR A 319 -38.74 -21.11 -4.01
CA THR A 319 -39.16 -20.39 -2.80
C THR A 319 -38.17 -20.67 -1.68
N TYR A 320 -38.13 -19.81 -0.67
CA TYR A 320 -37.26 -20.02 0.48
C TYR A 320 -37.59 -21.31 1.25
N ALA A 321 -38.86 -21.72 1.29
CA ALA A 321 -39.24 -22.99 1.89
C ALA A 321 -38.68 -24.18 1.12
N GLU A 322 -38.73 -24.17 -0.21
CA GLU A 322 -38.12 -25.21 -1.05
C GLU A 322 -36.59 -25.23 -0.89
N LEU A 323 -35.93 -24.07 -0.91
CA LEU A 323 -34.49 -23.97 -0.70
C LEU A 323 -34.07 -24.53 0.67
N ASP A 324 -34.85 -24.26 1.71
CA ASP A 324 -34.56 -24.73 3.06
C ASP A 324 -34.70 -26.25 3.23
N THR A 325 -35.45 -26.93 2.34
CA THR A 325 -35.47 -28.41 2.33
C THR A 325 -34.22 -29.06 1.75
N THR A 326 -33.36 -28.29 1.06
CA THR A 326 -32.11 -28.83 0.50
C THR A 326 -31.08 -29.07 1.58
N LYS A 327 -30.16 -30.01 1.38
CA LYS A 327 -29.18 -30.39 2.40
C LYS A 327 -27.76 -30.45 1.86
N ASP A 328 -26.84 -29.97 2.68
CA ASP A 328 -25.41 -30.02 2.39
C ASP A 328 -24.97 -31.49 2.22
N LEU A 329 -24.05 -31.74 1.30
CA LEU A 329 -23.59 -33.09 0.95
C LEU A 329 -22.07 -33.11 0.89
N ARG A 330 -21.48 -34.21 1.36
CA ARG A 330 -20.03 -34.43 1.30
C ARG A 330 -19.70 -35.72 0.56
N PHE A 331 -18.79 -35.64 -0.40
CA PHE A 331 -18.10 -36.79 -0.99
C PHE A 331 -16.75 -37.01 -0.28
N ASN A 332 -16.52 -38.25 0.14
CA ASN A 332 -15.36 -38.67 0.92
C ASN A 332 -15.01 -40.13 0.56
N GLY A 333 -13.92 -40.68 1.10
CA GLY A 333 -13.50 -42.06 0.84
C GLY A 333 -12.31 -42.12 -0.11
N ASP A 334 -12.28 -43.12 -0.99
CA ASP A 334 -11.11 -43.37 -1.84
C ASP A 334 -10.88 -42.29 -2.93
N GLY A 335 -11.94 -41.59 -3.36
CA GLY A 335 -11.88 -40.68 -4.51
C GLY A 335 -12.02 -41.45 -5.83
N GLY A 336 -12.52 -40.78 -6.87
CA GLY A 336 -12.87 -41.46 -8.11
C GLY A 336 -13.74 -40.64 -9.06
N LEU A 337 -14.58 -41.34 -9.84
CA LEU A 337 -15.46 -40.73 -10.82
C LEU A 337 -16.88 -40.58 -10.28
N ILE A 338 -17.44 -39.38 -10.42
CA ILE A 338 -18.86 -39.08 -10.19
C ILE A 338 -19.49 -38.74 -11.54
N VAL A 339 -20.51 -39.49 -11.93
CA VAL A 339 -21.27 -39.30 -13.16
C VAL A 339 -22.63 -38.67 -12.82
N LEU A 340 -22.90 -37.48 -13.33
CA LEU A 340 -24.23 -36.87 -13.27
C LEU A 340 -25.10 -37.45 -14.39
N ASP A 341 -26.02 -38.34 -14.03
CA ASP A 341 -26.98 -38.94 -14.98
C ASP A 341 -28.10 -37.96 -15.39
N SER A 342 -28.24 -36.87 -14.65
CA SER A 342 -29.16 -35.76 -14.95
C SER A 342 -28.62 -34.46 -14.34
N SER A 343 -29.06 -33.31 -14.85
CA SER A 343 -28.73 -32.02 -14.23
C SER A 343 -29.16 -31.96 -12.76
N VAL A 344 -28.29 -31.37 -11.93
CA VAL A 344 -28.46 -31.26 -10.49
C VAL A 344 -28.68 -29.79 -10.12
N ASN A 345 -29.86 -29.49 -9.57
CA ASN A 345 -30.08 -28.25 -8.83
C ASN A 345 -30.05 -28.58 -7.34
N HIS A 346 -28.93 -28.30 -6.68
CA HIS A 346 -28.72 -28.54 -5.26
C HIS A 346 -29.31 -27.44 -4.37
N GLY A 347 -30.05 -26.49 -4.94
CA GLY A 347 -30.71 -25.39 -4.21
C GLY A 347 -29.73 -24.54 -3.41
N ALA A 348 -29.90 -24.50 -2.09
CA ALA A 348 -29.05 -23.73 -1.18
C ALA A 348 -27.94 -24.58 -0.52
N ALA A 349 -27.86 -25.87 -0.86
CA ALA A 349 -26.92 -26.80 -0.26
C ALA A 349 -25.47 -26.57 -0.70
N LYS A 350 -24.56 -26.67 0.26
CA LYS A 350 -23.12 -26.76 0.02
C LYS A 350 -22.75 -28.18 -0.41
N LEU A 351 -21.88 -28.29 -1.42
CA LEU A 351 -21.26 -29.54 -1.84
C LEU A 351 -19.79 -29.56 -1.42
N GLN A 352 -19.37 -30.56 -0.64
CA GLN A 352 -17.99 -30.68 -0.14
C GLN A 352 -17.28 -31.91 -0.71
N PHE A 353 -16.00 -31.76 -1.01
CA PHE A 353 -15.12 -32.84 -1.46
C PHE A 353 -13.93 -32.99 -0.51
N SER A 354 -13.77 -34.18 0.06
CA SER A 354 -12.66 -34.52 0.98
C SER A 354 -11.66 -35.53 0.41
N SER A 355 -11.83 -35.90 -0.85
CA SER A 355 -10.92 -36.73 -1.63
C SER A 355 -10.79 -36.17 -3.04
N ASP A 356 -9.85 -36.69 -3.84
CA ASP A 356 -9.71 -36.29 -5.23
C ASP A 356 -10.83 -36.92 -6.08
N TYR A 357 -11.53 -36.10 -6.86
CA TYR A 357 -12.65 -36.56 -7.68
C TYR A 357 -12.60 -36.00 -9.10
N ARG A 358 -13.20 -36.73 -10.03
CA ARG A 358 -13.58 -36.22 -11.34
C ARG A 358 -15.11 -36.26 -11.45
N VAL A 359 -15.72 -35.17 -11.89
CA VAL A 359 -17.18 -35.02 -12.01
C VAL A 359 -17.54 -34.77 -13.46
N ILE A 360 -18.32 -35.68 -14.07
CA ILE A 360 -18.69 -35.62 -15.50
C ILE A 360 -20.20 -35.67 -15.71
N SER A 361 -20.65 -35.26 -16.89
CA SER A 361 -22.00 -35.58 -17.38
C SER A 361 -22.03 -36.99 -17.96
N ALA A 362 -23.11 -37.74 -17.70
CA ALA A 362 -23.41 -38.95 -18.47
C ALA A 362 -23.53 -38.64 -19.97
N GLU A 363 -23.20 -39.62 -20.81
CA GLU A 363 -23.27 -39.48 -22.27
C GLU A 363 -24.69 -39.11 -22.72
N GLY A 364 -24.80 -38.04 -23.51
CA GLY A 364 -26.07 -37.53 -24.02
C GLY A 364 -26.95 -36.77 -23.01
N ALA A 365 -26.59 -36.73 -21.72
CA ALA A 365 -27.35 -36.01 -20.70
C ALA A 365 -27.12 -34.49 -20.74
N ASN A 366 -25.89 -34.07 -21.09
CA ASN A 366 -25.44 -32.67 -20.99
C ASN A 366 -25.79 -32.05 -19.62
N ALA A 367 -25.53 -32.82 -18.56
CA ALA A 367 -25.88 -32.47 -17.20
C ALA A 367 -25.14 -31.21 -16.75
N THR A 368 -25.85 -30.38 -16.01
CA THR A 368 -25.36 -29.15 -15.39
C THR A 368 -25.48 -29.23 -13.88
N TRP A 369 -24.67 -28.47 -13.15
CA TRP A 369 -24.81 -28.36 -11.69
C TRP A 369 -24.96 -26.89 -11.26
N VAL A 370 -25.89 -26.64 -10.35
CA VAL A 370 -26.09 -25.36 -9.65
C VAL A 370 -26.46 -25.63 -8.20
N GLY A 371 -26.08 -24.76 -7.26
CA GLY A 371 -26.30 -25.02 -5.83
C GLY A 371 -25.83 -23.90 -4.91
N GLY A 372 -25.75 -24.17 -3.60
CA GLY A 372 -25.30 -23.21 -2.59
C GLY A 372 -23.83 -22.81 -2.75
N GLY A 373 -22.98 -23.77 -3.15
CA GLY A 373 -21.56 -23.59 -3.42
C GLY A 373 -20.77 -24.90 -3.33
N ILE A 374 -19.50 -24.85 -3.70
CA ILE A 374 -18.56 -25.97 -3.63
C ILE A 374 -17.45 -25.65 -2.63
N GLU A 375 -17.16 -26.61 -1.77
CA GLU A 375 -15.99 -26.62 -0.88
C GLU A 375 -15.08 -27.78 -1.29
N VAL A 376 -13.79 -27.50 -1.46
CA VAL A 376 -12.77 -28.53 -1.69
C VAL A 376 -11.77 -28.45 -0.55
N ASP A 377 -11.61 -29.54 0.18
CA ASP A 377 -10.72 -29.60 1.34
C ASP A 377 -9.26 -29.39 0.92
N ALA A 378 -8.43 -28.97 1.89
CA ALA A 378 -7.00 -28.79 1.69
C ALA A 378 -6.35 -30.05 1.07
N ASP A 379 -5.36 -29.82 0.20
CA ASP A 379 -4.61 -30.84 -0.53
C ASP A 379 -5.46 -31.74 -1.46
N LYS A 380 -6.73 -31.38 -1.74
CA LYS A 380 -7.60 -32.11 -2.68
C LYS A 380 -7.81 -31.36 -3.97
N THR A 381 -8.05 -32.12 -5.04
CA THR A 381 -8.36 -31.61 -6.38
C THR A 381 -9.63 -32.25 -6.91
N VAL A 382 -10.52 -31.41 -7.44
CA VAL A 382 -11.72 -31.86 -8.13
C VAL A 382 -11.65 -31.44 -9.59
N ASP A 383 -11.55 -32.41 -10.50
CA ASP A 383 -11.69 -32.21 -11.94
C ASP A 383 -13.18 -32.10 -12.30
N TRP A 384 -13.61 -30.90 -12.69
CA TRP A 384 -14.99 -30.49 -12.79
C TRP A 384 -15.37 -30.27 -14.26
N GLU A 385 -16.01 -31.27 -14.87
CA GLU A 385 -16.32 -31.31 -16.30
C GLU A 385 -17.82 -31.06 -16.60
N VAL A 386 -18.55 -30.45 -15.66
CA VAL A 386 -19.97 -30.10 -15.83
C VAL A 386 -20.17 -28.59 -15.83
N ASN A 387 -20.97 -28.10 -16.78
CA ASN A 387 -21.26 -26.66 -16.89
C ASN A 387 -22.26 -26.20 -15.80
N GLY A 388 -22.19 -24.91 -15.48
CA GLY A 388 -23.24 -24.21 -14.74
C GLY A 388 -24.34 -23.71 -15.67
N LEU A 389 -25.22 -22.85 -15.14
CA LEU A 389 -26.30 -22.23 -15.89
C LEU A 389 -26.23 -20.70 -15.81
N ALA A 390 -26.61 -20.04 -16.90
CA ALA A 390 -26.80 -18.59 -16.90
C ALA A 390 -27.85 -18.18 -15.87
N GLY A 391 -27.54 -17.16 -15.08
CA GLY A 391 -28.36 -16.72 -13.95
C GLY A 391 -28.02 -17.39 -12.61
N ASP A 392 -27.04 -18.29 -12.57
CA ASP A 392 -26.40 -18.77 -11.35
C ASP A 392 -24.92 -18.36 -11.27
N THR A 393 -24.42 -18.20 -10.05
CA THR A 393 -23.00 -17.98 -9.77
C THR A 393 -22.52 -19.09 -8.86
N LEU A 394 -21.55 -19.87 -9.34
CA LEU A 394 -20.85 -20.88 -8.56
C LEU A 394 -20.01 -20.19 -7.49
N HIS A 395 -20.23 -20.53 -6.22
CA HIS A 395 -19.40 -20.04 -5.12
C HIS A 395 -18.41 -21.14 -4.73
N LYS A 396 -17.11 -20.83 -4.75
CA LYS A 396 -16.04 -21.76 -4.38
C LYS A 396 -15.34 -21.30 -3.10
N ILE A 397 -15.22 -22.21 -2.13
CA ILE A 397 -14.46 -22.08 -0.88
C ILE A 397 -13.62 -23.35 -0.62
N GLY A 398 -12.93 -23.41 0.52
CA GLY A 398 -12.00 -24.48 0.88
C GLY A 398 -10.64 -24.33 0.17
N GLU A 399 -9.57 -24.69 0.87
CA GLU A 399 -8.18 -24.47 0.44
C GLU A 399 -7.77 -25.29 -0.80
N GLY A 400 -8.51 -26.35 -1.12
CA GLY A 400 -8.23 -27.22 -2.26
C GLY A 400 -8.53 -26.61 -3.63
N THR A 401 -8.26 -27.41 -4.66
CA THR A 401 -8.32 -27.01 -6.07
C THR A 401 -9.60 -27.49 -6.75
N LEU A 402 -10.29 -26.58 -7.43
CA LEU A 402 -11.34 -26.91 -8.40
C LEU A 402 -10.77 -26.70 -9.81
N TYR A 403 -10.56 -27.78 -10.55
CA TYR A 403 -10.04 -27.77 -11.90
C TYR A 403 -11.21 -27.79 -12.90
N VAL A 404 -11.54 -26.65 -13.52
CA VAL A 404 -12.71 -26.49 -14.39
C VAL A 404 -12.36 -26.91 -15.81
N ASN A 405 -12.91 -28.02 -16.27
CA ASN A 405 -12.51 -28.71 -17.50
C ASN A 405 -13.73 -29.19 -18.33
N ALA A 406 -14.87 -28.50 -18.20
CA ALA A 406 -16.08 -28.81 -18.95
C ALA A 406 -15.91 -28.42 -20.44
N THR A 407 -16.87 -28.84 -21.27
CA THR A 407 -16.83 -28.56 -22.72
C THR A 407 -17.77 -27.41 -23.09
N GLY A 408 -17.32 -26.52 -23.98
CA GLY A 408 -18.11 -25.46 -24.59
C GLY A 408 -18.20 -24.19 -23.75
N VAL A 409 -19.29 -23.44 -23.94
CA VAL A 409 -19.53 -22.16 -23.26
C VAL A 409 -20.34 -22.39 -21.98
N ASN A 410 -19.72 -22.16 -20.83
CA ASN A 410 -20.41 -22.16 -19.55
C ASN A 410 -21.13 -20.82 -19.32
N GLY A 411 -22.45 -20.85 -19.19
CA GLY A 411 -23.25 -19.63 -18.94
C GLY A 411 -23.16 -19.09 -17.51
N GLY A 412 -22.72 -19.91 -16.54
CA GLY A 412 -22.65 -19.52 -15.14
C GLY A 412 -21.52 -18.54 -14.83
N GLY A 413 -21.66 -17.78 -13.73
CA GLY A 413 -20.57 -16.99 -13.16
C GLY A 413 -19.79 -17.79 -12.10
N LEU A 414 -18.61 -17.31 -11.73
CA LEU A 414 -17.80 -17.82 -10.61
C LEU A 414 -17.56 -16.72 -9.58
N ARG A 415 -17.70 -17.06 -8.30
CA ARG A 415 -17.21 -16.28 -7.17
C ARG A 415 -16.25 -17.15 -6.35
N ALA A 416 -14.96 -16.85 -6.44
CA ALA A 416 -13.90 -17.59 -5.76
C ALA A 416 -13.54 -16.89 -4.45
N GLY A 417 -13.78 -17.56 -3.33
CA GLY A 417 -13.50 -17.05 -1.99
C GLY A 417 -12.37 -17.77 -1.26
N ASP A 418 -11.94 -18.96 -1.70
CA ASP A 418 -10.82 -19.68 -1.09
C ASP A 418 -10.23 -20.75 -2.01
N GLY A 419 -8.98 -21.11 -1.75
CA GLY A 419 -8.22 -22.11 -2.49
C GLY A 419 -7.99 -21.74 -3.95
N THR A 420 -7.81 -22.75 -4.80
CA THR A 420 -7.48 -22.54 -6.23
C THR A 420 -8.64 -22.92 -7.14
N VAL A 421 -8.89 -22.13 -8.17
CA VAL A 421 -9.72 -22.51 -9.32
C VAL A 421 -8.87 -22.44 -10.58
N VAL A 422 -8.73 -23.55 -11.30
CA VAL A 422 -8.04 -23.57 -12.60
C VAL A 422 -9.09 -23.51 -13.71
N LEU A 423 -8.98 -22.54 -14.62
CA LEU A 423 -9.87 -22.38 -15.76
C LEU A 423 -9.28 -23.09 -16.98
N ALA A 424 -9.73 -24.30 -17.28
CA ALA A 424 -9.21 -25.17 -18.34
C ALA A 424 -10.33 -25.74 -19.24
N GLN A 425 -11.37 -24.94 -19.51
CA GLN A 425 -12.51 -25.28 -20.32
C GLN A 425 -12.09 -25.74 -21.73
N GLN A 426 -12.66 -26.87 -22.16
CA GLN A 426 -12.45 -27.48 -23.46
C GLN A 426 -13.37 -26.86 -24.52
N PRO A 427 -12.94 -26.78 -25.79
CA PRO A 427 -13.77 -26.24 -26.87
C PRO A 427 -14.88 -27.23 -27.24
N ASP A 428 -16.05 -26.70 -27.60
CA ASP A 428 -17.10 -27.49 -28.25
C ASP A 428 -16.73 -27.84 -29.71
N GLN A 429 -17.66 -28.51 -30.41
CA GLN A 429 -17.48 -28.92 -31.81
C GLN A 429 -17.31 -27.74 -32.78
N ASP A 430 -17.76 -26.53 -32.40
CA ASP A 430 -17.60 -25.30 -33.19
C ASP A 430 -16.32 -24.52 -32.80
N GLY A 431 -15.51 -25.07 -31.88
CA GLY A 431 -14.28 -24.44 -31.36
C GLY A 431 -14.52 -23.40 -30.28
N LYS A 432 -15.76 -23.22 -29.79
CA LYS A 432 -16.09 -22.21 -28.78
C LYS A 432 -15.82 -22.75 -27.39
N ARG A 433 -15.22 -21.92 -26.54
CA ARG A 433 -15.01 -22.19 -25.11
C ARG A 433 -15.19 -20.92 -24.30
N SER A 434 -15.65 -21.07 -23.07
CA SER A 434 -15.58 -20.04 -22.02
C SER A 434 -15.84 -20.71 -20.69
N ALA A 435 -14.92 -20.57 -19.74
CA ALA A 435 -15.00 -21.24 -18.45
C ALA A 435 -16.15 -20.70 -17.57
N PHE A 436 -16.39 -19.39 -17.61
CA PHE A 436 -17.48 -18.70 -16.93
C PHE A 436 -17.83 -17.39 -17.65
N SER A 437 -19.06 -16.90 -17.45
CA SER A 437 -19.50 -15.59 -17.94
C SER A 437 -18.86 -14.42 -17.19
N THR A 438 -18.62 -14.58 -15.89
CA THR A 438 -17.86 -13.65 -15.03
C THR A 438 -17.07 -14.40 -13.98
N VAL A 439 -15.94 -13.84 -13.53
CA VAL A 439 -15.15 -14.35 -12.41
C VAL A 439 -14.96 -13.23 -11.39
N THR A 440 -15.38 -13.44 -10.16
CA THR A 440 -15.14 -12.52 -9.05
C THR A 440 -14.24 -13.17 -7.99
N LEU A 441 -13.08 -12.59 -7.73
CA LEU A 441 -12.17 -13.00 -6.65
C LEU A 441 -12.43 -12.16 -5.41
N VAL A 442 -12.58 -12.81 -4.25
CA VAL A 442 -12.85 -12.14 -2.97
C VAL A 442 -12.10 -12.78 -1.80
N SER A 443 -12.08 -12.05 -0.68
CA SER A 443 -11.47 -12.37 0.61
C SER A 443 -9.94 -12.36 0.67
N GLY A 444 -9.27 -12.27 -0.47
CA GLY A 444 -7.80 -12.33 -0.57
C GLY A 444 -7.20 -13.73 -0.48
N ARG A 445 -8.01 -14.77 -0.24
CA ARG A 445 -7.54 -16.16 -0.10
C ARG A 445 -7.53 -16.94 -1.42
N ALA A 446 -8.39 -16.57 -2.35
CA ALA A 446 -8.57 -17.31 -3.60
C ALA A 446 -7.48 -17.02 -4.63
N THR A 447 -7.07 -18.05 -5.35
CA THR A 447 -6.31 -17.96 -6.60
C THR A 447 -7.16 -18.48 -7.76
N VAL A 448 -7.31 -17.70 -8.82
CA VAL A 448 -7.85 -18.15 -10.11
C VAL A 448 -6.71 -18.23 -11.10
N LYS A 449 -6.51 -19.42 -11.67
CA LYS A 449 -5.38 -19.74 -12.53
C LYS A 449 -5.85 -20.06 -13.95
N LEU A 450 -5.20 -19.50 -14.97
CA LEU A 450 -5.49 -19.85 -16.36
C LEU A 450 -4.86 -21.21 -16.71
N GLY A 451 -5.69 -22.15 -17.17
CA GLY A 451 -5.28 -23.47 -17.64
C GLY A 451 -5.20 -23.58 -19.17
N GLY A 452 -5.62 -22.54 -19.90
CA GLY A 452 -5.66 -22.50 -21.36
C GLY A 452 -5.86 -21.08 -21.88
N GLU A 453 -5.76 -20.92 -23.20
CA GLU A 453 -6.18 -19.70 -23.90
C GLU A 453 -7.71 -19.55 -23.89
N ASP A 454 -8.19 -18.31 -24.11
CA ASP A 454 -9.60 -17.96 -24.32
C ASP A 454 -10.58 -18.45 -23.23
N GLN A 455 -10.10 -18.59 -21.99
CA GLN A 455 -10.91 -19.07 -20.87
C GLN A 455 -11.90 -18.02 -20.39
N ILE A 456 -11.45 -16.77 -20.32
CA ILE A 456 -12.22 -15.61 -19.91
C ILE A 456 -11.54 -14.33 -20.43
N SER A 457 -12.34 -13.31 -20.75
CA SER A 457 -11.84 -11.97 -21.08
C SER A 457 -11.54 -11.16 -19.82
N GLY A 458 -10.51 -10.30 -19.85
CA GLY A 458 -10.12 -9.43 -18.73
C GLY A 458 -11.26 -8.54 -18.22
N GLU A 459 -12.15 -8.08 -19.10
CA GLU A 459 -13.35 -7.28 -18.76
C GLU A 459 -14.33 -8.02 -17.84
N ASN A 460 -14.33 -9.36 -17.88
CA ASN A 460 -15.23 -10.20 -17.10
C ASN A 460 -14.63 -10.69 -15.78
N ILE A 461 -13.41 -10.25 -15.45
CA ILE A 461 -12.73 -10.53 -14.19
C ILE A 461 -12.94 -9.35 -13.25
N GLN A 462 -13.25 -9.63 -11.98
CA GLN A 462 -13.52 -8.64 -10.94
C GLN A 462 -12.82 -9.04 -9.64
N PHE A 463 -12.20 -8.08 -8.96
CA PHE A 463 -11.65 -8.24 -7.62
C PHE A 463 -12.55 -7.49 -6.63
N GLY A 464 -13.30 -8.24 -5.82
CA GLY A 464 -14.17 -7.69 -4.78
C GLY A 464 -13.42 -7.40 -3.48
N SER A 465 -14.10 -7.50 -2.34
CA SER A 465 -13.52 -7.26 -1.02
C SER A 465 -12.26 -8.09 -0.79
N ARG A 466 -11.15 -7.43 -0.42
CA ARG A 466 -9.81 -8.01 -0.23
C ARG A 466 -9.24 -8.72 -1.45
N GLY A 467 -9.87 -8.60 -2.62
CA GLY A 467 -9.42 -9.18 -3.88
C GLY A 467 -9.06 -10.68 -3.81
N GLY A 468 -7.91 -11.02 -4.37
CA GLY A 468 -7.41 -12.38 -4.62
C GLY A 468 -6.35 -12.36 -5.72
N ILE A 469 -5.88 -13.54 -6.12
CA ILE A 469 -4.79 -13.69 -7.10
C ILE A 469 -5.35 -14.21 -8.43
N LEU A 470 -5.12 -13.46 -9.51
CA LEU A 470 -5.23 -13.97 -10.88
C LEU A 470 -3.85 -14.44 -11.33
N ASP A 471 -3.65 -15.75 -11.49
CA ASP A 471 -2.44 -16.36 -12.04
C ASP A 471 -2.62 -16.58 -13.56
N LEU A 472 -1.89 -15.80 -14.35
CA LEU A 472 -1.90 -15.89 -15.81
C LEU A 472 -1.20 -17.14 -16.35
N ASN A 473 -0.32 -17.75 -15.56
CA ASN A 473 0.27 -19.06 -15.83
C ASN A 473 0.89 -19.24 -17.24
N GLY A 474 1.55 -18.20 -17.77
CA GLY A 474 2.18 -18.21 -19.08
C GLY A 474 1.24 -17.89 -20.25
N TYR A 475 0.01 -17.45 -19.97
CA TYR A 475 -0.91 -16.89 -20.96
C TYR A 475 -0.93 -15.37 -20.89
N ASP A 476 -1.17 -14.71 -22.02
CA ASP A 476 -1.30 -13.26 -22.11
C ASP A 476 -2.72 -12.80 -21.79
N MET A 477 -2.87 -11.54 -21.35
CA MET A 477 -4.18 -10.95 -21.09
C MET A 477 -4.20 -9.45 -21.35
N SER A 478 -5.32 -8.94 -21.89
CA SER A 478 -5.55 -7.51 -22.09
C SER A 478 -6.62 -6.94 -21.15
N PHE A 479 -6.43 -5.70 -20.73
CA PHE A 479 -7.38 -4.95 -19.91
C PHE A 479 -7.52 -3.49 -20.38
N SER A 480 -8.74 -3.10 -20.71
CA SER A 480 -9.06 -1.67 -20.86
C SER A 480 -9.42 -1.03 -19.51
N THR A 481 -9.82 -1.86 -18.55
CA THR A 481 -10.06 -1.54 -17.14
C THR A 481 -9.80 -2.79 -16.31
N ILE A 482 -9.11 -2.65 -15.18
CA ILE A 482 -9.01 -3.72 -14.18
C ILE A 482 -10.08 -3.47 -13.12
N ASN A 483 -11.13 -4.28 -13.11
CA ASN A 483 -12.25 -4.15 -12.18
C ASN A 483 -11.84 -4.57 -10.76
N HIS A 484 -11.59 -3.63 -9.86
CA HIS A 484 -11.14 -3.92 -8.50
C HIS A 484 -11.77 -3.00 -7.44
N ASN A 485 -11.88 -3.53 -6.21
CA ASN A 485 -12.39 -2.81 -5.05
C ASN A 485 -11.27 -2.13 -4.23
N ASP A 486 -10.20 -2.88 -3.95
CA ASP A 486 -9.13 -2.51 -3.03
C ASP A 486 -7.79 -3.09 -3.49
N SER A 487 -6.74 -2.90 -2.69
CA SER A 487 -5.38 -3.36 -3.00
C SER A 487 -5.14 -4.86 -2.81
N GLY A 488 -6.16 -5.63 -2.43
CA GLY A 488 -6.05 -7.08 -2.38
C GLY A 488 -6.05 -7.74 -3.78
N ALA A 489 -6.32 -6.97 -4.84
CA ALA A 489 -6.23 -7.46 -6.22
C ALA A 489 -4.76 -7.71 -6.62
N ARG A 490 -4.44 -8.93 -7.06
CA ARG A 490 -3.11 -9.29 -7.57
C ARG A 490 -3.22 -9.98 -8.92
N ILE A 491 -2.40 -9.58 -9.87
CA ILE A 491 -2.27 -10.23 -11.18
C ILE A 491 -0.83 -10.69 -11.33
N ILE A 492 -0.61 -12.00 -11.39
CA ILE A 492 0.73 -12.59 -11.40
C ILE A 492 0.91 -13.52 -12.60
N ASN A 493 2.15 -13.90 -12.87
CA ASN A 493 2.45 -15.13 -13.59
C ASN A 493 3.19 -16.09 -12.66
N GLY A 494 2.55 -17.19 -12.27
CA GLY A 494 3.14 -18.26 -11.47
C GLY A 494 3.95 -19.26 -12.30
N ASN A 495 3.97 -19.15 -13.63
CA ASN A 495 4.73 -20.01 -14.51
C ASN A 495 6.11 -19.40 -14.80
N ALA A 496 7.16 -19.96 -14.21
CA ALA A 496 8.53 -19.49 -14.39
C ALA A 496 9.14 -19.84 -15.75
N ASP A 497 8.59 -20.84 -16.45
CA ASP A 497 9.13 -21.33 -17.73
C ASP A 497 8.61 -20.52 -18.93
N THR A 498 7.40 -19.97 -18.81
CA THR A 498 6.74 -19.22 -19.87
C THR A 498 6.29 -17.85 -19.33
N PRO A 499 6.93 -16.75 -19.76
CA PRO A 499 6.49 -15.41 -19.40
C PRO A 499 5.08 -15.09 -19.92
N SER A 500 4.34 -14.26 -19.17
CA SER A 500 3.06 -13.68 -19.58
C SER A 500 3.22 -12.19 -19.83
N THR A 501 2.41 -11.64 -20.73
CA THR A 501 2.28 -10.21 -20.99
C THR A 501 0.88 -9.72 -20.65
N VAL A 502 0.80 -8.73 -19.77
CA VAL A 502 -0.42 -7.94 -19.54
C VAL A 502 -0.40 -6.73 -20.46
N THR A 503 -1.40 -6.61 -21.34
CA THR A 503 -1.58 -5.41 -22.17
C THR A 503 -2.63 -4.49 -21.58
N LEU A 504 -2.30 -3.21 -21.40
CA LEU A 504 -3.19 -2.18 -20.88
C LEU A 504 -3.60 -1.24 -22.03
N ASP A 505 -4.83 -1.38 -22.53
CA ASP A 505 -5.35 -0.73 -23.74
C ASP A 505 -6.51 0.24 -23.45
N ASN A 506 -6.43 0.95 -22.32
CA ASN A 506 -7.49 1.84 -21.85
C ASN A 506 -7.85 2.96 -22.83
N THR A 507 -9.14 3.27 -22.87
CA THR A 507 -9.71 4.35 -23.70
C THR A 507 -9.98 5.64 -22.93
N ASN A 508 -9.81 5.61 -21.61
CA ASN A 508 -10.01 6.70 -20.68
C ASN A 508 -9.03 6.54 -19.51
N ALA A 509 -8.78 7.59 -18.73
CA ALA A 509 -7.83 7.52 -17.61
C ALA A 509 -8.22 6.43 -16.60
N GLN A 510 -7.25 5.58 -16.25
CA GLN A 510 -7.43 4.43 -15.34
C GLN A 510 -6.50 4.51 -14.14
N ALA A 511 -6.91 3.85 -13.06
CA ALA A 511 -6.08 3.60 -11.90
C ALA A 511 -6.20 2.14 -11.47
N PHE A 512 -5.11 1.57 -10.99
CA PHE A 512 -5.07 0.25 -10.37
C PHE A 512 -4.32 0.33 -9.04
N ILE A 513 -5.02 0.09 -7.94
CA ILE A 513 -4.45 0.11 -6.58
C ILE A 513 -4.07 -1.28 -6.07
N GLY A 514 -4.16 -2.31 -6.93
CA GLY A 514 -3.63 -3.64 -6.65
C GLY A 514 -2.16 -3.78 -7.05
N HIS A 515 -1.70 -5.03 -7.12
CA HIS A 515 -0.29 -5.36 -7.36
C HIS A 515 -0.11 -6.18 -8.65
N PHE A 516 0.89 -5.82 -9.46
CA PHE A 516 1.34 -6.65 -10.58
C PHE A 516 2.53 -7.51 -10.20
N GLY A 517 2.48 -8.79 -10.56
CA GLY A 517 3.55 -9.73 -10.33
C GLY A 517 3.76 -10.08 -8.85
N SER A 518 4.82 -10.85 -8.62
CA SER A 518 5.26 -11.33 -7.31
C SER A 518 6.78 -11.42 -7.33
N SER A 519 7.42 -11.05 -6.22
CA SER A 519 8.86 -11.25 -6.01
C SER A 519 9.37 -12.67 -6.34
N ASP A 520 8.56 -13.71 -6.12
CA ASP A 520 8.93 -15.11 -6.41
C ASP A 520 9.10 -15.41 -7.91
N THR A 521 8.40 -14.67 -8.77
CA THR A 521 8.35 -14.90 -10.23
C THR A 521 8.52 -13.61 -11.03
N ALA A 522 9.19 -12.60 -10.46
CA ALA A 522 9.31 -11.26 -11.05
C ALA A 522 9.77 -11.27 -12.51
N ASN A 523 10.68 -12.18 -12.88
CA ASN A 523 11.20 -12.34 -14.26
C ASN A 523 10.19 -12.88 -15.28
N SER A 524 8.97 -13.21 -14.87
CA SER A 524 8.00 -13.97 -15.68
C SER A 524 6.78 -13.13 -16.09
N LEU A 525 6.66 -11.89 -15.64
CA LEU A 525 5.52 -11.02 -16.00
C LEU A 525 6.00 -9.74 -16.67
N ASN A 526 5.54 -9.51 -17.89
CA ASN A 526 5.73 -8.26 -18.62
C ASN A 526 4.43 -7.45 -18.60
N VAL A 527 4.56 -6.12 -18.65
CA VAL A 527 3.44 -5.19 -18.80
C VAL A 527 3.67 -4.33 -20.03
N ASN A 528 2.69 -4.30 -20.92
CA ASN A 528 2.69 -3.48 -22.12
C ASN A 528 1.59 -2.42 -22.01
N TYR A 529 1.96 -1.16 -21.82
CA TYR A 529 1.04 -0.03 -21.81
C TYR A 529 0.84 0.52 -23.22
N ALA A 530 -0.35 0.31 -23.79
CA ALA A 530 -0.69 0.68 -25.16
C ALA A 530 -2.07 1.35 -25.21
N PRO A 531 -2.22 2.55 -24.61
CA PRO A 531 -3.51 3.24 -24.51
C PRO A 531 -4.08 3.67 -25.86
N VAL A 532 -5.39 3.89 -25.91
CA VAL A 532 -6.03 4.52 -27.07
C VAL A 532 -5.93 6.05 -26.95
N GLY A 533 -4.96 6.63 -27.67
CA GLY A 533 -4.66 8.06 -27.62
C GLY A 533 -3.86 8.46 -26.38
N ASP A 534 -3.91 9.74 -26.01
CA ASP A 534 -3.10 10.30 -24.92
C ASP A 534 -3.72 10.06 -23.53
N GLN A 535 -4.04 8.81 -23.20
CA GLN A 535 -4.61 8.44 -21.90
C GLN A 535 -3.56 8.31 -20.82
N GLN A 536 -4.02 8.20 -19.57
CA GLN A 536 -3.18 7.93 -18.41
C GLN A 536 -3.57 6.60 -17.75
N TRP A 537 -2.59 5.84 -17.27
CA TRP A 537 -2.78 4.75 -16.32
C TRP A 537 -1.96 5.00 -15.06
N THR A 538 -2.58 4.96 -13.88
CA THR A 538 -1.88 5.17 -12.59
C THR A 538 -1.87 3.88 -11.77
N LEU A 539 -0.68 3.41 -11.40
CA LEU A 539 -0.51 2.36 -10.39
C LEU A 539 -0.36 2.99 -9.01
N GLY A 540 -1.06 2.42 -8.03
CA GLY A 540 -1.07 2.87 -6.64
C GLY A 540 -1.04 1.75 -5.61
N GLY A 541 -0.52 0.57 -5.99
CA GLY A 541 -0.45 -0.61 -5.12
C GLY A 541 0.77 -1.51 -5.31
N GLY A 542 1.76 -1.08 -6.10
CA GLY A 542 3.04 -1.78 -6.29
C GLY A 542 3.14 -2.69 -7.52
N ALA A 543 4.36 -3.12 -7.81
CA ALA A 543 4.67 -4.07 -8.89
C ALA A 543 5.98 -4.83 -8.62
N ASP A 544 6.05 -6.10 -9.03
CA ASP A 544 7.26 -6.92 -9.14
C ASP A 544 7.25 -7.59 -10.53
N ILE A 545 7.80 -6.92 -11.53
CA ILE A 545 7.68 -7.30 -12.95
C ILE A 545 9.04 -7.38 -13.64
N ASN A 546 9.06 -8.02 -14.79
CA ASN A 546 10.26 -8.13 -15.61
C ASN A 546 10.41 -6.88 -16.47
N GLU A 547 9.51 -6.70 -17.43
CA GLU A 547 9.55 -5.61 -18.40
C GLU A 547 8.30 -4.74 -18.26
N LEU A 548 8.46 -3.42 -18.35
CA LEU A 548 7.37 -2.48 -18.61
C LEU A 548 7.68 -1.70 -19.88
N THR A 549 6.82 -1.80 -20.90
CA THR A 549 6.95 -1.01 -22.14
C THR A 549 5.81 0.00 -22.24
N LEU A 550 6.14 1.28 -22.44
CA LEU A 550 5.17 2.36 -22.62
C LEU A 550 5.14 2.77 -24.09
N ASN A 551 4.02 2.50 -24.78
CA ASN A 551 3.82 2.74 -26.21
C ASN A 551 2.96 3.99 -26.52
N GLY A 552 2.86 4.92 -25.56
CA GLY A 552 2.14 6.18 -25.68
C GLY A 552 1.54 6.63 -24.35
N GLY A 553 0.94 7.83 -24.35
CA GLY A 553 0.23 8.36 -23.18
C GLY A 553 1.12 8.57 -21.95
N VAL A 554 0.50 8.50 -20.77
CA VAL A 554 1.14 8.71 -19.47
C VAL A 554 0.97 7.46 -18.62
N PHE A 555 2.07 6.83 -18.24
CA PHE A 555 2.07 5.80 -17.20
C PHE A 555 2.59 6.39 -15.90
N ALA A 556 1.80 6.30 -14.84
CA ALA A 556 2.12 6.88 -13.55
C ALA A 556 2.24 5.80 -12.47
N MET A 557 3.18 5.99 -11.56
CA MET A 557 3.37 5.21 -10.33
C MET A 557 3.25 6.17 -9.15
N SER A 558 2.48 5.83 -8.13
CA SER A 558 2.17 6.71 -7.00
C SER A 558 2.12 5.92 -5.70
N GLY A 559 2.41 6.57 -4.57
CA GLY A 559 1.84 6.12 -3.30
C GLY A 559 0.34 6.43 -3.24
N ARG A 560 -0.28 6.24 -2.07
CA ARG A 560 -1.71 6.51 -1.88
C ARG A 560 -2.03 6.94 -0.46
N ALA A 561 -3.10 7.71 -0.29
CA ALA A 561 -3.63 7.99 1.03
C ALA A 561 -4.01 6.68 1.75
N THR A 562 -3.72 6.62 3.05
CA THR A 562 -4.14 5.49 3.89
C THR A 562 -5.67 5.38 3.86
N PRO A 563 -6.26 4.20 3.60
CA PRO A 563 -7.70 4.05 3.61
C PRO A 563 -8.27 4.26 5.02
N HIS A 564 -9.19 5.22 5.16
CA HIS A 564 -9.97 5.42 6.38
C HIS A 564 -11.46 5.23 6.12
N ALA A 565 -12.18 4.85 7.17
CA ALA A 565 -13.60 4.56 7.14
C ALA A 565 -14.40 5.75 6.60
N GLY A 566 -15.33 5.49 5.66
CA GLY A 566 -16.14 6.52 5.01
C GLY A 566 -15.42 7.31 3.90
N GLY A 567 -14.22 6.89 3.50
CA GLY A 567 -13.45 7.54 2.43
C GLY A 567 -12.79 8.84 2.89
N THR A 568 -12.56 9.01 4.19
CA THR A 568 -11.78 10.13 4.73
C THR A 568 -10.35 10.05 4.22
N ILE A 569 -9.79 11.19 3.82
CA ILE A 569 -8.40 11.32 3.35
C ILE A 569 -7.70 12.30 4.27
N PHE A 570 -6.60 11.87 4.86
CA PHE A 570 -5.67 12.73 5.59
C PHE A 570 -4.48 13.02 4.70
N THR A 571 -4.10 14.29 4.58
CA THR A 571 -2.97 14.67 3.72
C THR A 571 -1.64 14.25 4.34
N ASP A 572 -1.59 14.03 5.64
CA ASP A 572 -0.42 13.62 6.42
C ASP A 572 -0.40 12.12 6.79
N ASP A 573 -1.27 11.30 6.20
CA ASP A 573 -1.27 9.84 6.39
C ASP A 573 -1.31 9.11 5.03
N TRP A 574 -0.13 8.69 4.57
CA TRP A 574 0.07 8.10 3.26
C TRP A 574 0.85 6.78 3.32
N ILE A 575 0.47 5.87 2.42
CA ILE A 575 1.17 4.62 2.16
C ILE A 575 2.15 4.87 1.01
N SER A 576 3.43 4.60 1.28
CA SER A 576 4.45 4.56 0.24
C SER A 576 4.45 3.21 -0.45
N GLU A 577 4.50 3.22 -1.79
CA GLU A 577 4.41 2.02 -2.62
C GLU A 577 5.72 1.80 -3.38
N ALA A 578 6.13 0.53 -3.51
CA ALA A 578 7.34 0.12 -4.19
C ALA A 578 7.03 -0.55 -5.53
N TYR A 579 7.86 -0.24 -6.53
CA TYR A 579 7.75 -0.75 -7.89
C TYR A 579 9.10 -1.33 -8.29
N HIS A 580 9.18 -2.64 -8.46
CA HIS A 580 10.34 -3.34 -8.99
C HIS A 580 10.05 -3.75 -10.44
N ALA A 581 10.89 -3.27 -11.34
CA ALA A 581 10.91 -3.69 -12.74
C ALA A 581 12.36 -3.99 -13.11
N ASN A 582 12.65 -5.09 -13.81
CA ASN A 582 14.03 -5.28 -14.29
C ASN A 582 14.39 -4.21 -15.31
N HIS A 583 13.46 -3.91 -16.23
CA HIS A 583 13.63 -2.88 -17.24
C HIS A 583 12.31 -2.17 -17.55
N ILE A 584 12.39 -0.84 -17.73
CA ILE A 584 11.30 -0.01 -18.23
C ILE A 584 11.74 0.68 -19.51
N GLN A 585 11.01 0.42 -20.59
CA GLN A 585 11.19 1.07 -21.88
C GLN A 585 10.10 2.14 -22.08
N VAL A 586 10.51 3.40 -22.21
CA VAL A 586 9.61 4.53 -22.49
C VAL A 586 9.78 4.95 -23.96
N GLU A 587 8.84 4.56 -24.82
CA GLU A 587 8.93 4.85 -26.26
C GLU A 587 8.70 6.34 -26.58
N ASN A 588 9.10 6.75 -27.79
CA ASN A 588 8.98 8.12 -28.27
C ASN A 588 7.57 8.70 -28.05
N GLY A 589 7.51 9.89 -27.45
CA GLY A 589 6.26 10.59 -27.13
C GLY A 589 5.50 10.03 -25.92
N SER A 590 6.01 8.99 -25.27
CA SER A 590 5.45 8.44 -24.03
C SER A 590 6.00 9.15 -22.80
N GLN A 591 5.26 9.06 -21.69
CA GLN A 591 5.63 9.69 -20.42
C GLN A 591 5.57 8.68 -19.27
N LEU A 592 6.65 8.62 -18.48
CA LEU A 592 6.71 7.90 -17.21
C LEU A 592 6.66 8.89 -16.06
N HIS A 593 5.65 8.80 -15.19
CA HIS A 593 5.51 9.66 -14.03
C HIS A 593 5.72 8.87 -12.74
N LEU A 594 6.62 9.34 -11.88
CA LEU A 594 6.82 8.85 -10.53
C LEU A 594 6.33 9.94 -9.55
N TYR A 595 5.14 9.72 -9.01
CA TYR A 595 4.48 10.63 -8.08
C TYR A 595 4.92 10.43 -6.63
N GLU A 596 4.40 11.28 -5.75
CA GLU A 596 4.70 11.28 -4.32
C GLU A 596 4.52 9.91 -3.68
N HIS A 597 5.41 9.58 -2.74
CA HIS A 597 5.43 8.31 -2.03
C HIS A 597 5.60 7.07 -2.93
N ALA A 598 6.04 7.23 -4.18
CA ALA A 598 6.43 6.12 -5.05
C ALA A 598 7.95 5.89 -5.03
N ALA A 599 8.35 4.63 -4.87
CA ALA A 599 9.73 4.18 -4.97
C ALA A 599 9.89 3.19 -6.13
N LEU A 600 10.61 3.59 -7.18
CA LEU A 600 10.91 2.78 -8.35
C LEU A 600 12.33 2.21 -8.28
N TYR A 601 12.44 0.90 -8.48
CA TYR A 601 13.67 0.14 -8.54
C TYR A 601 13.75 -0.59 -9.88
N GLY A 602 14.76 -0.29 -10.68
CA GLY A 602 14.89 -0.86 -12.03
C GLY A 602 15.66 0.01 -12.99
N ASP A 603 16.10 -0.57 -14.10
CA ASP A 603 16.70 0.20 -15.18
C ASP A 603 15.62 0.84 -16.06
N VAL A 604 15.83 2.08 -16.48
CA VAL A 604 14.88 2.84 -17.30
C VAL A 604 15.59 3.35 -18.55
N SER A 605 15.01 3.07 -19.71
CA SER A 605 15.43 3.59 -21.01
C SER A 605 14.36 4.53 -21.56
N ILE A 606 14.69 5.81 -21.70
CA ILE A 606 13.81 6.84 -22.26
C ILE A 606 14.22 7.11 -23.70
N ALA A 607 13.36 6.78 -24.66
CA ALA A 607 13.60 7.04 -26.07
C ALA A 607 13.60 8.54 -26.41
N ASP A 608 14.01 8.87 -27.62
CA ASP A 608 14.02 10.26 -28.10
C ASP A 608 12.65 10.93 -27.93
N HIS A 609 12.63 12.20 -27.52
CA HIS A 609 11.42 13.00 -27.28
C HIS A 609 10.45 12.44 -26.23
N ALA A 610 10.82 11.42 -25.46
CA ALA A 610 10.03 10.94 -24.33
C ALA A 610 10.38 11.70 -23.04
N THR A 611 9.58 11.52 -21.98
CA THR A 611 9.79 12.24 -20.71
C THR A 611 9.60 11.33 -19.51
N MET A 612 10.50 11.48 -18.52
CA MET A 612 10.27 10.98 -17.17
C MET A 612 10.07 12.16 -16.22
N VAL A 613 9.04 12.09 -15.38
CA VAL A 613 8.73 13.11 -14.38
C VAL A 613 8.78 12.48 -12.99
N MET A 614 9.51 13.09 -12.06
CA MET A 614 9.52 12.76 -10.65
C MET A 614 8.96 13.94 -9.86
N THR A 615 8.04 13.70 -8.92
CA THR A 615 7.59 14.75 -7.98
C THR A 615 8.35 14.68 -6.66
N GLY A 616 8.18 15.70 -5.81
CA GLY A 616 8.53 15.61 -4.39
C GLY A 616 8.04 14.30 -3.74
N LYS A 617 8.77 13.80 -2.75
CA LYS A 617 8.51 12.54 -2.02
C LYS A 617 8.67 11.26 -2.84
N SER A 618 9.33 11.33 -4.00
CA SER A 618 9.57 10.15 -4.85
C SER A 618 11.01 9.66 -4.76
N ARG A 619 11.21 8.39 -5.11
CA ARG A 619 12.54 7.76 -5.17
C ARG A 619 12.71 6.92 -6.42
N PHE A 620 13.79 7.15 -7.15
CA PHE A 620 14.24 6.27 -8.21
C PHE A 620 15.61 5.66 -7.88
N THR A 621 15.79 4.36 -8.15
CA THR A 621 17.04 3.63 -7.95
C THR A 621 17.26 2.64 -9.10
N GLY A 622 18.36 2.79 -9.85
CA GLY A 622 18.69 1.98 -11.03
C GLY A 622 19.47 2.79 -12.06
N ASN A 623 19.74 2.25 -13.25
CA ASN A 623 20.36 3.02 -14.34
C ASN A 623 19.29 3.76 -15.15
N LEU A 624 19.64 4.94 -15.67
CA LEU A 624 18.75 5.73 -16.53
C LEU A 624 19.46 6.14 -17.82
N GLU A 625 18.94 5.69 -18.95
CA GLU A 625 19.34 6.16 -20.27
C GLU A 625 18.33 7.19 -20.79
N ILE A 626 18.81 8.38 -21.18
CA ILE A 626 17.98 9.48 -21.69
C ILE A 626 18.36 9.77 -23.15
N GLY A 627 17.46 9.43 -24.07
CA GLY A 627 17.60 9.64 -25.51
C GLY A 627 17.66 11.11 -25.93
N ASP A 628 17.77 11.34 -27.24
CA ASP A 628 17.91 12.68 -27.79
C ASP A 628 16.61 13.48 -27.66
N GLU A 629 16.74 14.77 -27.31
CA GLU A 629 15.60 15.65 -27.00
C GLU A 629 14.64 15.13 -25.89
N ALA A 630 14.98 14.04 -25.21
CA ALA A 630 14.23 13.54 -24.07
C ALA A 630 14.54 14.36 -22.81
N SER A 631 13.70 14.23 -21.78
CA SER A 631 13.84 15.01 -20.54
C SER A 631 13.53 14.19 -19.29
N LEU A 632 14.38 14.35 -18.27
CA LEU A 632 14.05 14.04 -16.89
C LEU A 632 13.65 15.33 -16.17
N ILE A 633 12.45 15.39 -15.63
CA ILE A 633 11.94 16.53 -14.88
C ILE A 633 11.72 16.12 -13.43
N VAL A 634 12.33 16.83 -12.49
CA VAL A 634 12.10 16.67 -11.05
C VAL A 634 11.41 17.90 -10.50
N ASP A 635 10.19 17.78 -9.98
CA ASP A 635 9.43 18.91 -9.42
C ASP A 635 9.06 18.68 -7.95
N THR A 636 9.81 19.31 -7.05
CA THR A 636 9.63 19.21 -5.58
C THR A 636 8.73 20.30 -5.02
N SER A 637 7.85 20.89 -5.83
CA SER A 637 6.93 21.96 -5.41
C SER A 637 5.76 21.38 -4.60
N GLN A 638 5.63 21.79 -3.33
CA GLN A 638 4.50 21.37 -2.47
C GLN A 638 3.12 21.65 -3.08
N THR A 639 2.99 22.69 -3.92
CA THR A 639 1.72 23.03 -4.60
C THR A 639 1.25 21.99 -5.61
N ASN A 640 2.14 21.07 -6.01
CA ASN A 640 1.87 19.99 -6.95
C ASN A 640 1.67 18.64 -6.25
N LEU A 641 1.73 18.59 -4.91
CA LEU A 641 1.60 17.40 -4.09
C LEU A 641 0.25 17.40 -3.35
N ALA A 642 -0.38 16.23 -3.23
CA ALA A 642 -1.56 16.04 -2.41
C ALA A 642 -1.20 15.69 -0.95
N SER A 643 -0.04 15.06 -0.73
CA SER A 643 0.47 14.71 0.59
C SER A 643 1.18 15.88 1.27
N THR A 644 0.92 16.04 2.57
CA THR A 644 1.71 16.82 3.54
C THR A 644 2.54 15.92 4.46
N ASP A 645 2.50 14.59 4.28
CA ASP A 645 3.31 13.63 5.04
C ASP A 645 4.79 13.68 4.61
N GLY A 646 5.69 14.05 5.52
CA GLY A 646 7.11 14.24 5.22
C GLY A 646 7.46 15.53 4.46
N ASN A 647 8.75 15.73 4.21
CA ASN A 647 9.28 16.86 3.44
C ASN A 647 9.06 16.67 1.92
N THR A 648 9.39 17.66 1.08
CA THR A 648 9.19 17.54 -0.38
C THR A 648 10.41 17.02 -1.12
N ASP A 649 11.38 16.42 -0.42
CA ASP A 649 12.63 15.98 -1.02
C ASP A 649 12.44 14.77 -1.94
N SER A 650 13.39 14.51 -2.82
CA SER A 650 13.34 13.37 -3.75
C SER A 650 14.71 12.76 -3.93
N TRP A 651 14.74 11.46 -4.23
CA TRP A 651 15.97 10.69 -4.34
C TRP A 651 16.14 10.12 -5.75
N LEU A 652 17.25 10.47 -6.38
CA LEU A 652 17.73 9.93 -7.64
C LEU A 652 19.04 9.18 -7.39
N ALA A 653 18.95 7.89 -7.06
CA ALA A 653 20.11 7.02 -6.89
C ALA A 653 20.39 6.28 -8.22
N SER A 654 20.99 6.99 -9.17
CA SER A 654 21.11 6.52 -10.55
C SER A 654 22.36 7.03 -11.25
N ASN A 655 22.95 6.15 -12.07
CA ASN A 655 23.88 6.55 -13.12
C ASN A 655 23.06 6.93 -14.35
N VAL A 656 23.11 8.20 -14.74
CA VAL A 656 22.39 8.73 -15.91
C VAL A 656 23.32 8.84 -17.13
N SER A 657 22.91 8.31 -18.28
CA SER A 657 23.63 8.39 -19.57
C SER A 657 22.75 8.92 -20.71
N GLY A 658 23.37 9.30 -21.83
CA GLY A 658 22.65 9.76 -23.03
C GLY A 658 22.83 11.25 -23.36
N THR A 659 21.89 11.84 -24.09
CA THR A 659 22.01 13.22 -24.60
C THR A 659 20.86 14.15 -24.23
N GLY A 660 19.80 13.65 -23.61
CA GLY A 660 18.68 14.47 -23.14
C GLY A 660 19.00 15.34 -21.92
N ASN A 661 18.01 16.15 -21.53
CA ASN A 661 18.18 17.19 -20.50
C ASN A 661 17.62 16.78 -19.13
N VAL A 662 18.08 17.46 -18.08
CA VAL A 662 17.57 17.28 -16.71
C VAL A 662 17.18 18.63 -16.11
N ASP A 663 15.91 18.77 -15.72
CA ASP A 663 15.37 19.99 -15.14
C ASP A 663 14.83 19.77 -13.72
N LYS A 664 15.22 20.63 -12.78
CA LYS A 664 14.75 20.60 -11.39
C LYS A 664 13.96 21.86 -11.03
N TYR A 665 12.76 21.67 -10.52
CA TYR A 665 11.85 22.70 -10.01
C TYR A 665 11.50 22.48 -8.54
N GLY A 666 10.87 23.48 -7.92
CA GLY A 666 10.37 23.38 -6.54
C GLY A 666 11.43 23.62 -5.47
N SER A 667 10.99 23.88 -4.25
CA SER A 667 11.87 24.30 -3.14
C SER A 667 12.55 23.15 -2.39
N GLY A 668 12.06 21.91 -2.52
CA GLY A 668 12.65 20.74 -1.86
C GLY A 668 14.00 20.32 -2.47
N THR A 669 14.72 19.46 -1.76
CA THR A 669 16.03 18.93 -2.15
C THR A 669 15.90 17.78 -3.13
N LEU A 670 16.70 17.79 -4.20
CA LEU A 670 16.98 16.59 -4.98
C LEU A 670 18.30 15.99 -4.52
N HIS A 671 18.23 14.83 -3.87
CA HIS A 671 19.41 14.04 -3.56
C HIS A 671 19.76 13.16 -4.77
N TRP A 672 20.87 13.46 -5.42
CA TRP A 672 21.35 12.72 -6.58
C TRP A 672 22.65 12.00 -6.25
N ILE A 673 22.64 10.68 -6.35
CA ILE A 673 23.82 9.83 -6.14
C ILE A 673 24.11 9.05 -7.42
N GLY A 674 25.29 9.25 -8.01
CA GLY A 674 25.72 8.50 -9.20
C GLY A 674 26.79 9.19 -10.03
N ASP A 675 27.44 8.42 -10.90
CA ASP A 675 28.39 8.92 -11.88
C ASP A 675 27.72 9.04 -13.24
N ASN A 676 27.37 10.27 -13.60
CA ASN A 676 26.49 10.55 -14.72
C ASN A 676 27.29 11.00 -15.94
N THR A 677 27.09 10.28 -17.05
CA THR A 677 27.84 10.44 -18.30
C THR A 677 27.04 11.15 -19.40
N TYR A 678 25.78 11.50 -19.14
CA TYR A 678 24.96 12.22 -20.11
C TYR A 678 25.47 13.64 -20.39
N THR A 679 25.18 14.15 -21.58
CA THR A 679 25.75 15.44 -22.07
C THR A 679 24.73 16.55 -22.28
N GLY A 680 23.43 16.26 -22.28
CA GLY A 680 22.38 17.30 -22.37
C GLY A 680 22.32 18.14 -21.10
N LEU A 681 21.82 19.37 -21.18
CA LEU A 681 21.95 20.39 -20.14
C LEU A 681 21.24 19.99 -18.83
N THR A 682 21.87 20.27 -17.69
CA THR A 682 21.23 20.23 -16.37
C THR A 682 20.84 21.65 -15.95
N THR A 683 19.56 21.89 -15.63
CA THR A 683 19.09 23.20 -15.13
C THR A 683 18.37 23.08 -13.79
N ILE A 684 18.84 23.82 -12.79
CA ILE A 684 18.21 23.90 -11.47
C ILE A 684 17.47 25.24 -11.36
N TYR A 685 16.15 25.20 -11.43
CA TYR A 685 15.27 26.38 -11.35
C TYR A 685 14.88 26.76 -9.93
N GLY A 686 15.00 25.85 -8.96
CA GLY A 686 14.61 26.08 -7.58
C GLY A 686 15.10 25.00 -6.60
N GLY A 687 15.24 25.39 -5.34
CA GLY A 687 15.61 24.50 -4.24
C GLY A 687 17.08 24.12 -4.22
N VAL A 688 17.36 22.93 -3.69
CA VAL A 688 18.71 22.38 -3.52
C VAL A 688 18.92 21.21 -4.47
N LEU A 689 20.08 21.18 -5.14
CA LEU A 689 20.65 19.95 -5.72
C LEU A 689 21.75 19.47 -4.78
N ASP A 690 21.55 18.33 -4.13
CA ASP A 690 22.56 17.66 -3.32
C ASP A 690 23.14 16.47 -4.11
N LEU A 691 24.30 16.68 -4.72
CA LEU A 691 24.92 15.74 -5.64
C LEU A 691 26.15 15.08 -5.01
N THR A 692 26.14 13.74 -5.01
CA THR A 692 27.33 12.93 -4.71
C THR A 692 27.70 12.11 -5.95
N GLY A 693 28.84 12.44 -6.58
CA GLY A 693 29.30 11.78 -7.80
C GLY A 693 29.69 12.78 -8.89
N SER A 694 29.33 12.50 -10.15
CA SER A 694 29.77 13.31 -11.28
C SER A 694 28.67 13.63 -12.30
N LEU A 695 28.79 14.77 -12.98
CA LEU A 695 27.98 15.19 -14.14
C LEU A 695 28.92 15.54 -15.30
N ALA A 696 28.88 14.75 -16.37
CA ALA A 696 29.52 15.12 -17.65
C ALA A 696 28.77 16.26 -18.39
N SER A 697 27.54 16.56 -17.95
CA SER A 697 26.74 17.68 -18.42
C SER A 697 27.22 19.03 -17.87
N ASN A 698 26.93 20.09 -18.63
CA ASN A 698 27.01 21.45 -18.11
C ASN A 698 25.85 21.70 -17.12
N LEU A 699 26.15 22.35 -16.00
CA LEU A 699 25.18 22.65 -14.95
C LEU A 699 24.88 24.15 -14.92
N GLN A 700 23.60 24.50 -15.03
CA GLN A 700 23.09 25.86 -14.85
C GLN A 700 22.26 25.96 -13.58
N MET A 701 22.66 26.86 -12.68
CA MET A 701 21.98 27.15 -11.42
C MET A 701 21.27 28.50 -11.53
N MET A 702 19.95 28.53 -11.39
CA MET A 702 19.15 29.76 -11.43
C MET A 702 19.22 30.53 -10.11
N SER A 703 18.77 31.78 -10.12
CA SER A 703 18.90 32.68 -8.96
C SER A 703 18.26 32.11 -7.69
N GLY A 704 18.99 32.20 -6.57
CA GLY A 704 18.53 31.73 -5.25
C GLY A 704 18.51 30.22 -5.04
N THR A 705 19.14 29.45 -5.92
CA THR A 705 19.32 27.99 -5.76
C THR A 705 20.57 27.63 -4.96
N GLU A 706 20.66 26.38 -4.51
CA GLU A 706 21.83 25.84 -3.82
C GLU A 706 22.35 24.56 -4.49
N LEU A 707 23.66 24.48 -4.67
CA LEU A 707 24.38 23.27 -5.09
C LEU A 707 25.20 22.74 -3.91
N ALA A 708 24.88 21.54 -3.46
CA ALA A 708 25.51 20.85 -2.33
C ALA A 708 26.16 19.52 -2.77
N GLY A 709 27.07 19.03 -1.93
CA GLY A 709 27.66 17.69 -2.05
C GLY A 709 29.08 17.64 -2.63
N ASN A 710 29.67 16.44 -2.56
CA ASN A 710 31.01 16.14 -3.08
C ASN A 710 30.89 15.69 -4.54
N LEU A 711 31.24 16.58 -5.46
CA LEU A 711 30.83 16.45 -6.85
C LEU A 711 31.88 16.90 -7.85
N SER A 712 31.73 16.43 -9.08
CA SER A 712 32.45 16.93 -10.25
C SER A 712 31.47 17.25 -11.39
N VAL A 713 31.46 18.49 -11.89
CA VAL A 713 30.65 18.93 -13.04
C VAL A 713 31.50 19.39 -14.22
N GLN A 714 30.95 19.36 -15.44
CA GLN A 714 31.69 19.75 -16.64
C GLN A 714 31.95 21.25 -16.72
N SER A 715 30.90 22.07 -16.79
CA SER A 715 30.98 23.53 -16.66
C SER A 715 29.88 23.98 -15.71
N LEU A 716 30.13 25.04 -14.94
CA LEU A 716 29.19 25.52 -13.92
C LEU A 716 28.85 26.99 -14.19
N THR A 717 27.57 27.27 -14.48
CA THR A 717 27.05 28.61 -14.73
C THR A 717 26.05 28.98 -13.66
N LEU A 718 26.31 30.06 -12.94
CA LEU A 718 25.50 30.51 -11.81
C LEU A 718 24.87 31.87 -12.13
N GLU A 719 23.56 31.99 -11.91
CA GLU A 719 22.87 33.28 -11.84
C GLU A 719 23.09 33.96 -10.48
N ASP A 720 22.48 35.13 -10.27
CA ASP A 720 22.64 35.92 -9.05
C ASP A 720 22.19 35.19 -7.78
N GLY A 721 22.98 35.30 -6.70
CA GLY A 721 22.61 34.82 -5.36
C GLY A 721 22.57 33.30 -5.19
N VAL A 722 23.25 32.53 -6.06
CA VAL A 722 23.40 31.07 -5.89
C VAL A 722 24.32 30.75 -4.70
N THR A 723 24.01 29.69 -3.97
CA THR A 723 24.84 29.14 -2.88
C THR A 723 25.53 27.84 -3.30
N LEU A 724 26.80 27.69 -2.94
CA LEU A 724 27.60 26.48 -3.16
C LEU A 724 28.06 25.90 -1.80
N ARG A 725 27.93 24.59 -1.63
CA ARG A 725 28.45 23.83 -0.48
C ARG A 725 29.13 22.55 -0.97
N PRO A 726 30.46 22.44 -0.95
CA PRO A 726 31.16 21.22 -1.37
C PRO A 726 30.93 19.98 -0.48
N TYR A 727 29.93 19.99 0.40
CA TYR A 727 29.56 18.94 1.34
C TYR A 727 28.03 18.84 1.39
N ALA A 728 27.50 17.71 1.85
CA ALA A 728 26.06 17.51 1.95
C ALA A 728 25.41 18.63 2.78
N ALA A 729 24.26 19.15 2.31
CA ALA A 729 23.50 20.12 3.07
C ALA A 729 23.13 19.50 4.45
N PRO A 730 23.37 20.20 5.58
CA PRO A 730 23.07 19.61 6.88
C PRO A 730 21.57 19.39 7.08
N ASP A 731 21.16 18.26 7.67
CA ASP A 731 19.81 18.11 8.25
C ASP A 731 19.59 19.07 9.45
N SER A 732 20.67 19.58 10.04
CA SER A 732 20.68 20.60 11.10
C SER A 732 21.96 21.45 11.04
N ASN A 733 21.86 22.76 11.30
CA ASN A 733 22.93 23.76 11.21
C ASN A 733 24.13 23.59 12.18
N LEU A 734 24.45 22.39 12.66
CA LEU A 734 25.52 22.18 13.64
C LEU A 734 26.45 21.04 13.21
N LEU A 735 27.73 21.37 13.01
CA LEU A 735 28.80 20.38 13.06
C LEU A 735 28.81 19.79 14.47
N THR A 736 28.36 18.54 14.60
CA THR A 736 28.65 17.75 15.81
C THR A 736 30.09 17.26 15.69
N GLU A 737 30.91 17.46 16.74
CA GLU A 737 32.32 17.04 16.84
C GLU A 737 32.51 15.60 16.36
N SER A 738 32.85 15.44 15.09
CA SER A 738 33.31 14.21 14.48
C SER A 738 34.47 14.57 13.56
N THR A 739 35.33 13.59 13.30
CA THR A 739 36.54 13.74 12.47
C THR A 739 36.26 14.48 11.17
N PHE A 740 36.84 15.67 11.01
CA PHE A 740 36.74 16.46 9.79
C PHE A 740 37.33 15.69 8.60
N THR A 741 36.55 15.55 7.52
CA THR A 741 37.02 15.00 6.24
C THR A 741 36.72 16.02 5.16
N PRO A 742 37.74 16.54 4.45
CA PRO A 742 37.54 17.53 3.41
C PRO A 742 36.70 16.94 2.27
N GLN A 743 35.83 17.75 1.68
CA GLN A 743 35.10 17.41 0.48
C GLN A 743 35.39 18.44 -0.63
N SER A 744 35.06 18.11 -1.88
CA SER A 744 35.39 18.97 -3.01
C SER A 744 34.25 19.14 -4.00
N MET A 745 34.11 20.34 -4.53
CA MET A 745 33.33 20.63 -5.71
C MET A 745 34.30 20.91 -6.85
N THR A 746 34.31 20.05 -7.87
CA THR A 746 35.22 20.16 -9.00
C THR A 746 34.46 20.63 -10.25
N VAL A 747 34.99 21.64 -10.94
CA VAL A 747 34.51 22.13 -12.23
C VAL A 747 35.58 21.82 -13.28
N GLN A 748 35.26 20.96 -14.25
CA GLN A 748 36.23 20.44 -15.22
C GLN A 748 36.64 21.46 -16.29
N ASN A 749 35.76 22.42 -16.61
CA ASN A 749 36.02 23.51 -17.52
C ASN A 749 35.77 24.85 -16.79
N ASN A 750 34.84 25.65 -17.31
CA ASN A 750 34.67 27.03 -16.90
C ASN A 750 33.64 27.16 -15.76
N PHE A 751 33.93 28.11 -14.88
CA PHE A 751 33.08 28.55 -13.78
C PHE A 751 32.64 30.00 -14.04
N THR A 752 31.36 30.21 -14.32
CA THR A 752 30.77 31.55 -14.51
C THR A 752 29.88 31.87 -13.31
N THR A 753 30.18 32.97 -12.62
CA THR A 753 29.47 33.37 -11.39
C THR A 753 28.61 34.61 -11.62
N GLY A 754 27.41 34.60 -11.04
CA GLY A 754 26.53 35.76 -10.93
C GLY A 754 26.90 36.67 -9.76
N ALA A 755 26.16 37.76 -9.59
CA ALA A 755 26.36 38.67 -8.48
C ALA A 755 25.92 38.04 -7.15
N GLY A 756 26.72 38.22 -6.09
CA GLY A 756 26.34 37.80 -4.73
C GLY A 756 26.37 36.29 -4.49
N THR A 757 27.00 35.50 -5.35
CA THR A 757 27.22 34.06 -5.14
C THR A 757 27.96 33.80 -3.83
N GLN A 758 27.49 32.82 -3.06
CA GLN A 758 28.05 32.42 -1.77
C GLN A 758 28.68 31.02 -1.87
N LEU A 759 29.91 30.86 -1.39
CA LEU A 759 30.59 29.58 -1.23
C LEU A 759 30.78 29.33 0.26
N TYR A 760 30.17 28.28 0.79
CA TYR A 760 30.39 27.86 2.18
C TYR A 760 31.37 26.70 2.22
N LEU A 761 32.43 26.83 2.99
CA LEU A 761 33.44 25.80 3.21
C LEU A 761 33.56 25.53 4.69
N ARG A 762 33.69 24.26 5.07
CA ARG A 762 34.16 23.90 6.42
C ARG A 762 35.67 23.81 6.37
N SER A 763 36.33 24.39 7.36
CA SER A 763 37.79 24.37 7.48
C SER A 763 38.19 23.98 8.89
N HIS A 764 39.07 22.99 9.00
CA HIS A 764 39.67 22.56 10.25
C HIS A 764 41.08 23.14 10.36
N MET A 765 41.29 23.99 11.36
CA MET A 765 42.52 24.77 11.52
C MET A 765 43.28 24.35 12.78
N ASP A 766 43.91 23.18 12.73
CA ASP A 766 44.84 22.71 13.75
C ASP A 766 46.27 22.59 13.18
N GLU A 767 47.28 22.98 13.96
CA GLU A 767 48.69 23.01 13.52
C GLU A 767 49.17 21.65 12.99
N ALA A 768 48.66 20.56 13.55
CA ALA A 768 49.06 19.22 13.16
C ALA A 768 48.56 18.83 11.75
N GLN A 769 47.32 19.20 11.40
CA GLN A 769 46.64 18.78 10.17
C GLN A 769 45.56 19.81 9.74
N PRO A 770 45.97 20.97 9.19
CA PRO A 770 45.01 21.92 8.65
C PRO A 770 44.42 21.41 7.35
N ASP A 771 43.10 21.45 7.21
CA ASP A 771 42.42 21.01 5.98
C ASP A 771 41.09 21.72 5.79
N SER A 772 40.55 21.69 4.56
CA SER A 772 39.34 22.42 4.20
C SER A 772 38.58 21.71 3.08
N ASP A 773 37.27 21.94 3.06
CA ASP A 773 36.46 21.74 1.86
C ASP A 773 36.97 22.67 0.74
N ARG A 774 36.84 22.26 -0.53
CA ARG A 774 37.45 22.98 -1.65
C ARG A 774 36.54 23.19 -2.83
N LEU A 775 36.73 24.31 -3.54
CA LEU A 775 36.26 24.52 -4.90
C LEU A 775 37.45 24.43 -5.87
N LEU A 776 37.44 23.42 -6.75
CA LEU A 776 38.53 23.13 -7.67
C LEU A 776 38.06 23.39 -9.11
N ILE A 777 38.70 24.32 -9.82
CA ILE A 777 38.29 24.74 -11.16
C ILE A 777 39.45 24.51 -12.14
N ASN A 778 39.23 23.63 -13.11
CA ASN A 778 40.27 23.27 -14.09
C ASN A 778 40.40 24.31 -15.23
N GLY A 779 39.31 24.98 -15.61
CA GLY A 779 39.27 26.00 -16.66
C GLY A 779 39.27 27.43 -16.12
N ASP A 780 38.57 28.30 -16.84
CA ASP A 780 38.52 29.75 -16.57
C ASP A 780 37.41 30.11 -15.58
N VAL A 781 37.64 31.18 -14.80
CA VAL A 781 36.63 31.85 -13.97
C VAL A 781 36.19 33.14 -14.66
N ASP A 782 34.89 33.23 -14.96
CA ASP A 782 34.24 34.49 -15.35
C ASP A 782 33.45 35.07 -14.17
N SER A 783 34.04 36.08 -13.53
CA SER A 783 33.46 36.83 -12.42
C SER A 783 33.06 38.25 -12.82
N SER A 784 32.73 38.47 -14.11
CA SER A 784 32.38 39.80 -14.62
C SER A 784 31.06 40.36 -14.06
N ALA A 785 30.15 39.49 -13.63
CA ALA A 785 28.89 39.88 -12.99
C ALA A 785 29.06 40.17 -11.48
N GLY A 786 30.12 39.66 -10.84
CA GLY A 786 30.40 39.90 -9.42
C GLY A 786 31.38 38.90 -8.81
N THR A 787 31.87 39.23 -7.61
CA THR A 787 32.75 38.38 -6.80
C THR A 787 31.97 37.23 -6.15
N THR A 788 32.59 36.05 -6.06
CA THR A 788 32.10 34.95 -5.20
C THR A 788 32.56 35.16 -3.76
N PHE A 789 31.64 35.21 -2.80
CA PHE A 789 31.95 35.40 -1.39
C PHE A 789 32.11 34.06 -0.67
N ILE A 790 33.24 33.88 0.00
CA ILE A 790 33.58 32.68 0.76
C ILE A 790 33.19 32.88 2.22
N ASN A 791 32.36 31.98 2.73
CA ASN A 791 31.98 31.85 4.12
C ASN A 791 32.69 30.62 4.69
N ILE A 792 33.37 30.76 5.82
CA ILE A 792 34.12 29.66 6.43
C ILE A 792 33.47 29.29 7.76
N ASP A 793 33.08 28.02 7.87
CA ASP A 793 32.78 27.39 9.15
C ASP A 793 34.08 26.79 9.71
N LEU A 794 34.65 27.45 10.73
CA LEU A 794 35.94 27.07 11.32
C LEU A 794 35.75 26.08 12.47
N SER A 795 36.61 25.06 12.50
CA SER A 795 36.81 24.17 13.64
C SER A 795 38.30 24.05 14.00
N GLY A 796 38.62 23.45 15.15
CA GLY A 796 39.98 23.36 15.69
C GLY A 796 40.32 24.51 16.65
N GLU A 797 41.54 24.52 17.18
CA GLU A 797 42.06 25.52 18.13
C GLU A 797 42.62 26.78 17.42
N GLY A 798 42.86 26.69 16.12
CA GLY A 798 43.57 27.71 15.35
C GLY A 798 45.09 27.70 15.61
N TYR A 799 45.88 28.16 14.64
CA TYR A 799 47.33 28.23 14.74
C TYR A 799 47.93 29.31 13.82
N LEU A 800 49.19 29.65 14.05
CA LEU A 800 49.97 30.54 13.17
C LEU A 800 50.33 29.78 11.88
N THR A 801 49.80 30.21 10.73
CA THR A 801 50.04 29.49 9.46
C THR A 801 51.43 29.73 8.86
N ASP A 802 52.11 30.79 9.28
CA ASP A 802 53.47 31.13 8.83
C ASP A 802 54.50 30.22 9.51
N THR A 803 54.67 29.05 8.92
CA THR A 803 55.57 28.01 9.45
C THR A 803 57.05 28.36 9.28
N ASN A 804 57.40 29.34 8.44
CA ASN A 804 58.79 29.75 8.21
C ASN A 804 59.18 31.06 8.93
N ASN A 805 58.23 31.70 9.62
CA ASN A 805 58.37 32.98 10.34
C ASN A 805 58.87 34.13 9.46
N SER A 806 58.45 34.19 8.20
CA SER A 806 58.83 35.28 7.28
C SER A 806 58.04 36.57 7.52
N GLY A 807 56.90 36.50 8.19
CA GLY A 807 55.97 37.61 8.40
C GLY A 807 55.18 37.99 7.15
N ILE A 808 55.17 37.14 6.11
CA ILE A 808 54.49 37.37 4.83
C ILE A 808 53.80 36.07 4.43
N ALA A 809 52.56 36.16 3.93
CA ALA A 809 51.82 35.01 3.40
C ALA A 809 52.59 34.25 2.30
N GLY A 810 52.62 32.92 2.39
CA GLY A 810 53.44 32.03 1.58
C GLY A 810 52.62 30.97 0.83
N PRO A 811 53.01 30.58 -0.40
CA PRO A 811 52.22 29.66 -1.23
C PRO A 811 52.18 28.20 -0.75
N THR A 812 52.82 27.90 0.39
CA THR A 812 52.83 26.59 1.08
C THR A 812 52.37 26.73 2.54
N GLU A 813 51.79 27.87 2.91
CA GLU A 813 51.32 28.16 4.26
C GLU A 813 49.79 28.16 4.29
N GLY A 814 49.21 27.91 5.45
CA GLY A 814 47.75 27.88 5.63
C GLY A 814 47.06 26.80 4.78
N VAL A 815 45.78 27.02 4.44
CA VAL A 815 44.97 26.03 3.74
C VAL A 815 44.39 26.58 2.43
N SER A 816 44.51 25.81 1.35
CA SER A 816 43.91 26.13 0.04
C SER A 816 42.40 25.92 0.08
N LEU A 817 41.65 26.95 -0.31
CA LEU A 817 40.19 26.96 -0.36
C LEU A 817 39.67 26.84 -1.80
N VAL A 818 40.30 27.56 -2.73
CA VAL A 818 39.93 27.57 -4.15
C VAL A 818 41.17 27.48 -5.03
N GLN A 819 41.13 26.63 -6.05
CA GLN A 819 42.17 26.56 -7.08
C GLN A 819 41.58 26.77 -8.48
N VAL A 820 42.25 27.55 -9.32
CA VAL A 820 41.82 27.83 -10.71
C VAL A 820 42.96 27.59 -11.70
N GLY A 821 42.75 26.67 -12.64
CA GLY A 821 43.76 26.28 -13.63
C GLY A 821 43.91 27.26 -14.78
N GLY A 822 42.82 27.93 -15.16
CA GLY A 822 42.77 28.91 -16.22
C GLY A 822 42.86 30.37 -15.74
N LEU A 823 42.13 31.24 -16.44
CA LEU A 823 42.04 32.68 -16.13
C LEU A 823 41.24 32.90 -14.84
N SER A 824 41.75 33.77 -13.99
CA SER A 824 41.09 34.25 -12.77
C SER A 824 41.71 35.59 -12.37
N THR A 825 41.16 36.23 -11.34
CA THR A 825 41.70 37.48 -10.79
C THR A 825 41.68 37.44 -9.28
N LYS A 826 42.56 38.19 -8.63
CA LYS A 826 42.57 38.31 -7.15
C LYS A 826 41.23 38.70 -6.51
N ASP A 827 40.31 39.29 -7.29
CA ASP A 827 39.01 39.78 -6.83
C ASP A 827 37.85 38.83 -7.21
N SER A 828 38.15 37.70 -7.86
CA SER A 828 37.15 36.68 -8.22
C SER A 828 36.56 35.98 -7.00
N PHE A 829 37.35 35.85 -5.92
CA PHE A 829 36.93 35.29 -4.64
C PHE A 829 37.34 36.20 -3.49
N GLN A 830 36.46 36.40 -2.50
CA GLN A 830 36.73 37.20 -1.29
C GLN A 830 36.06 36.56 -0.07
N LEU A 831 36.61 36.74 1.14
CA LEU A 831 35.89 36.37 2.36
C LEU A 831 34.69 37.29 2.55
N ALA A 832 33.54 36.74 2.93
CA ALA A 832 32.29 37.50 3.12
C ALA A 832 32.46 38.69 4.08
N ASP A 833 33.18 38.49 5.19
CA ASP A 833 33.46 39.51 6.22
C ASP A 833 34.90 40.07 6.13
N GLY A 834 35.64 39.73 5.07
CA GLY A 834 37.04 40.15 4.85
C GLY A 834 38.10 39.43 5.71
N TYR A 835 37.71 38.80 6.81
CA TYR A 835 38.55 37.92 7.62
C TYR A 835 37.70 36.84 8.31
N VAL A 836 38.36 35.82 8.85
CA VAL A 836 37.74 34.86 9.77
C VAL A 836 38.65 34.73 11.00
N ALA A 837 38.09 34.56 12.20
CA ALA A 837 38.88 34.45 13.42
C ALA A 837 38.54 33.16 14.18
N ASN A 838 39.55 32.56 14.81
CA ASN A 838 39.39 31.45 15.74
C ASN A 838 40.38 31.60 16.91
N GLY A 839 39.85 31.79 18.11
CA GLY A 839 40.68 32.15 19.28
C GLY A 839 41.49 33.43 19.05
N PRO A 840 42.81 33.43 19.30
CA PRO A 840 43.67 34.60 19.07
C PRO A 840 44.08 34.79 17.60
N TRP A 841 43.68 33.88 16.70
CA TRP A 841 44.14 33.86 15.32
C TRP A 841 43.12 34.52 14.40
N GLN A 842 43.58 35.50 13.62
CA GLN A 842 42.81 36.10 12.53
C GLN A 842 43.39 35.63 11.20
N TYR A 843 42.54 35.18 10.28
CA TYR A 843 42.91 34.71 8.95
C TYR A 843 42.30 35.59 7.86
N SER A 844 43.06 35.80 6.79
CA SER A 844 42.63 36.51 5.57
C SER A 844 42.85 35.63 4.34
N LEU A 845 42.16 35.97 3.25
CA LEU A 845 42.32 35.28 1.97
C LEU A 845 43.44 35.91 1.16
N TYR A 846 44.41 35.09 0.75
CA TYR A 846 45.52 35.48 -0.10
C TYR A 846 45.43 34.76 -1.44
N ALA A 847 45.56 35.51 -2.54
CA ALA A 847 45.50 34.98 -3.89
C ALA A 847 46.92 34.93 -4.50
N PHE A 848 47.40 33.72 -4.78
CA PHE A 848 48.66 33.49 -5.48
C PHE A 848 48.38 33.30 -6.97
N ALA A 849 48.93 34.18 -7.80
CA ALA A 849 48.77 34.11 -9.24
C ALA A 849 49.63 32.98 -9.87
N PRO A 850 49.34 32.57 -11.13
CA PRO A 850 50.19 31.65 -11.87
C PRO A 850 51.67 32.04 -11.86
N GLY A 851 52.53 31.10 -11.50
CA GLY A 851 53.97 31.32 -11.27
C GLY A 851 54.35 31.72 -9.84
N LYS A 852 53.38 32.01 -8.97
CA LYS A 852 53.56 32.30 -7.54
C LYS A 852 53.00 31.22 -6.62
N SER A 853 52.03 30.44 -7.06
CA SER A 853 51.49 29.27 -6.36
C SER A 853 52.53 28.16 -6.20
N SER A 854 52.31 27.20 -5.30
CA SER A 854 53.21 26.06 -5.13
C SER A 854 52.85 24.91 -6.06
N GLY A 855 53.81 24.37 -6.81
CA GLY A 855 53.54 23.20 -7.65
C GLY A 855 53.17 21.94 -6.86
N ASP A 856 53.61 21.87 -5.60
CA ASP A 856 53.42 20.70 -4.72
C ASP A 856 52.02 20.68 -4.07
N GLU A 857 51.33 21.83 -4.05
CA GLU A 857 50.00 22.02 -3.44
C GLU A 857 48.85 21.92 -4.46
N ARG A 858 49.15 21.61 -5.73
CA ARG A 858 48.16 21.60 -6.81
C ARG A 858 47.24 20.37 -6.71
N LEU A 859 45.93 20.62 -6.72
CA LEU A 859 44.86 19.61 -6.67
C LEU A 859 44.03 19.54 -7.96
N ILE A 860 44.08 20.58 -8.78
CA ILE A 860 43.46 20.63 -10.11
C ILE A 860 44.35 20.00 -11.19
N SER A 861 43.75 19.62 -12.32
CA SER A 861 44.43 19.02 -13.48
C SER A 861 45.61 19.88 -13.96
N GLY A 862 46.67 19.25 -14.49
CA GLY A 862 47.90 19.92 -14.95
C GLY A 862 49.10 19.67 -14.03
N SER A 863 50.17 20.47 -14.16
CA SER A 863 51.40 20.30 -13.39
C SER A 863 52.10 21.62 -13.11
N GLY A 864 52.80 21.71 -11.97
CA GLY A 864 53.60 22.88 -11.60
C GLY A 864 52.77 24.07 -11.13
N ASN A 865 53.42 25.22 -11.02
CA ASN A 865 52.88 26.42 -10.35
C ASN A 865 52.00 27.33 -11.23
N GLN A 866 51.58 26.89 -12.41
CA GLN A 866 50.76 27.69 -13.32
C GLN A 866 49.28 27.50 -13.00
N TYR A 867 48.82 28.10 -11.90
CA TYR A 867 47.42 28.17 -11.48
C TYR A 867 47.23 29.26 -10.43
N TRP A 868 45.99 29.68 -10.20
CA TRP A 868 45.62 30.52 -9.06
C TRP A 868 45.33 29.65 -7.83
N ASP A 869 45.88 30.03 -6.68
CA ASP A 869 45.56 29.43 -5.38
C ASP A 869 45.04 30.50 -4.43
N TYR A 870 43.83 30.33 -3.91
CA TYR A 870 43.22 31.21 -2.91
C TYR A 870 43.30 30.51 -1.56
N ARG A 871 44.19 30.98 -0.70
CA ARG A 871 44.54 30.33 0.57
C ARG A 871 44.10 31.17 1.76
N LEU A 872 43.65 30.49 2.80
CA LEU A 872 43.34 31.07 4.10
C LEU A 872 44.60 31.01 4.97
N GLU A 873 45.16 32.18 5.29
CA GLU A 873 46.40 32.31 6.05
C GLU A 873 46.28 33.38 7.14
N THR A 874 47.10 33.27 8.18
CA THR A 874 47.12 34.22 9.30
C THR A 874 47.38 35.64 8.79
N ARG A 875 46.54 36.58 9.21
CA ARG A 875 46.69 37.99 8.90
C ARG A 875 47.78 38.60 9.77
N TYR A 876 48.81 39.14 9.14
CA TYR A 876 49.82 39.95 9.80
C TYR A 876 49.34 41.39 9.95
N LEU A 877 49.29 41.89 11.18
CA LEU A 877 49.09 43.30 11.48
C LEU A 877 50.46 43.99 11.59
N SER A 878 50.63 45.11 10.88
CA SER A 878 51.78 46.00 11.08
C SER A 878 51.58 46.76 12.39
N GLU A 879 52.65 47.01 13.15
CA GLU A 879 52.59 47.85 14.36
C GLU A 879 52.03 49.25 14.00
N GLY A 880 50.81 49.56 14.48
CA GLY A 880 50.05 50.77 14.13
C GLY A 880 48.75 50.54 13.33
N ASP A 881 48.53 49.34 12.79
CA ASP A 881 47.28 48.92 12.11
C ASP A 881 46.38 48.07 13.03
N GLU A 882 46.53 48.20 14.35
CA GLU A 882 45.73 47.49 15.35
C GLU A 882 44.24 47.85 15.20
N PRO A 883 43.33 46.87 15.14
CA PRO A 883 41.90 47.16 15.12
C PRO A 883 41.51 47.94 16.39
N GLN A 884 40.85 49.08 16.21
CA GLN A 884 40.23 49.79 17.33
C GLN A 884 39.08 48.92 17.86
N PRO A 885 38.88 48.81 19.19
CA PRO A 885 37.71 48.13 19.73
C PRO A 885 36.44 48.84 19.23
N ASP A 886 35.50 48.09 18.66
CA ASP A 886 34.16 48.60 18.40
C ASP A 886 33.35 48.60 19.72
N ASP A 887 32.62 49.69 19.98
CA ASP A 887 31.70 49.87 21.13
C ASP A 887 30.43 49.01 21.03
#